data_AF-A0A252F6D9-F1
#
_entry.id   AF-A0A252F6D9-F1
#
_cell.length_a   1.000
_cell.length_b   1.000
_cell.length_c   1.000
_cell.angle_alpha   90.00
_cell.angle_beta   90.00
_cell.angle_gamma   90.00
#
_symmetry.space_group_name_H-M   'P 1'
#
loop_
_entity.id
_entity.type
_entity.pdbx_description
1 polymer ?
#
loop_
_entity_poly.entity_id
_entity_poly.type
_entity_poly.pdbx_seq_one_letter_code
_entity_poly.pdbx_strand_id
1 'polypeptide(L)'
;MSVKKQIAALAMTGVMAAGCAVPSLAAAAPDGHTNAADTDAGANGVYAQWQEQWETIKNDWTQVSLSPGADQTKMNFAWYSKTQNVAFRVAADEAMTQSVQEVTIEGTEGPTDKAGTQYYVCKATASDLTPGTYYYQIGDAEPVAFEVQDSSDGFSFIYVGDPQIGSSNELKGTDTAEFYEAQSASVCNDSFNWNNTLEKALARDTDASFVLSAGDQIQTTKKKAPNKDATNSEIEYTGYLCPEVLDSTPVATTVGNHDADNPNYTYHFNTANNSELGSNGIAGGDYYYTYGNALFLMLNTQNTNVAEHKQFIEQAVAACPDAKWRIVTLHQDIYGSAEHSNEPEITNLRYQLVPYFEENDIDVVLTGHDHAYSRSEILKGGVKTTEYTNDEFGDMLDKDMDAGENPETRTVAPGNIIPTTTDPAEQAYLAYLDAVMDKDAVQETEGNTAVNPEGILYMTANSSSGSKYYDLVPRMQTYIANRWQEDVPTYSVIDIDDDSFTINTYRTDNDEAIDDTFTIVKTDEDAIPFTDVSKDAWYYDAVVNAYQNKLFSGMSETTFGPDITMSRGMFVQVLYSMAGKPEVSGEMAFTDVKTDDWYCDAVKWAEQNGIAAGTGDGKFSPNASVTREQAAALMKKVAEKMGKDTSARADLSKYTDANRVSDWAKDAVSWAAASGIMTGTGTTTLSPRSNATRAQVAQIMMRFCEAVK
;
A
#
# COMPACT_ATOMS: atom_id res chain seq x y z
N MET A 1 43.04 9.69 27.37
CA MET A 1 42.29 9.44 28.61
C MET A 1 40.84 9.38 28.18
N SER A 2 40.37 8.16 27.93
CA SER A 2 39.09 7.85 27.29
C SER A 2 38.00 7.80 28.37
N VAL A 3 36.91 8.53 28.15
CA VAL A 3 35.64 8.37 28.87
C VAL A 3 34.60 8.08 27.79
N LYS A 4 33.76 7.08 28.06
CA LYS A 4 32.62 6.57 27.26
C LYS A 4 32.91 5.44 26.27
N LYS A 5 32.99 4.22 26.82
CA LYS A 5 32.25 3.04 26.34
C LYS A 5 31.49 2.49 27.54
N GLN A 6 30.23 2.88 27.70
CA GLN A 6 29.26 2.16 28.52
C GLN A 6 27.94 2.17 27.76
N ILE A 7 27.68 1.04 27.13
CA ILE A 7 26.35 0.59 26.71
C ILE A 7 25.46 0.69 27.96
N ALA A 8 24.46 1.56 27.92
CA ALA A 8 23.37 1.58 28.88
C ALA A 8 22.09 1.18 28.16
N ALA A 9 21.98 -0.12 27.86
CA ALA A 9 20.67 -0.75 27.75
C ALA A 9 19.99 -0.65 29.13
N LEU A 10 19.16 0.36 29.33
CA LEU A 10 18.28 0.47 30.49
C LEU A 10 16.97 -0.21 30.15
N ALA A 11 16.95 -1.54 30.28
CA ALA A 11 15.71 -2.29 30.36
C ALA A 11 14.91 -1.81 31.58
N MET A 12 13.80 -1.10 31.35
CA MET A 12 12.86 -0.73 32.39
C MET A 12 12.04 -1.96 32.83
N THR A 13 12.52 -2.65 33.87
CA THR A 13 11.67 -3.47 34.75
C THR A 13 11.36 -2.69 36.01
N GLY A 14 10.13 -2.16 36.14
CA GLY A 14 9.71 -1.33 37.27
C GLY A 14 8.21 -1.36 37.55
N VAL A 15 7.78 -2.42 38.23
CA VAL A 15 6.59 -2.57 39.11
C VAL A 15 5.52 -1.46 39.08
N MET A 16 4.33 -1.81 38.56
CA MET A 16 3.09 -1.04 38.75
C MET A 16 2.80 -0.81 40.24
N ALA A 17 2.75 0.46 40.64
CA ALA A 17 1.98 0.90 41.79
C ALA A 17 0.86 1.82 41.26
N ALA A 18 -0.35 1.28 41.23
CA ALA A 18 -1.55 2.01 40.82
C ALA A 18 -1.81 3.21 41.74
N GLY A 19 -1.55 4.40 41.23
CA GLY A 19 -2.10 5.65 41.73
C GLY A 19 -2.65 6.41 40.53
N CYS A 20 -3.96 6.52 40.42
CA CYS A 20 -4.63 7.33 39.40
C CYS A 20 -4.25 8.81 39.58
N ALA A 21 -3.18 9.24 38.92
CA ALA A 21 -2.97 10.63 38.56
C ALA A 21 -3.33 10.74 37.09
N VAL A 22 -4.35 11.53 36.78
CA VAL A 22 -4.68 11.90 35.39
C VAL A 22 -3.51 12.75 34.90
N PRO A 23 -2.77 12.34 33.84
CA PRO A 23 -1.74 13.20 33.27
C PRO A 23 -2.42 14.44 32.70
N SER A 24 -1.91 15.63 33.04
CA SER A 24 -2.28 16.84 32.33
C SER A 24 -1.59 16.81 30.98
N LEU A 25 -2.33 16.45 29.93
CA LEU A 25 -1.89 16.63 28.55
C LEU A 25 -1.73 18.13 28.30
N ALA A 26 -0.51 18.57 27.96
CA ALA A 26 -0.25 19.94 27.56
C ALA A 26 -0.92 20.16 26.20
N ALA A 27 -1.84 21.11 26.14
CA ALA A 27 -2.58 21.47 24.94
C ALA A 27 -1.68 22.35 24.04
N ALA A 28 -1.36 21.89 22.82
CA ALA A 28 -0.59 22.65 21.85
C ALA A 28 -1.45 23.74 21.17
N ALA A 29 -0.80 24.78 20.64
CA ALA A 29 -1.40 25.87 19.87
C ALA A 29 -2.03 25.36 18.53
N PRO A 30 -2.87 26.16 17.84
CA PRO A 30 -3.56 25.80 16.58
C PRO A 30 -2.75 25.05 15.52
N ASP A 31 -1.44 25.27 15.43
CA ASP A 31 -0.50 24.53 14.57
C ASP A 31 0.59 23.90 15.47
N GLY A 32 0.19 22.93 16.28
CA GLY A 32 1.02 22.40 17.37
C GLY A 32 2.35 21.80 16.90
N HIS A 33 3.33 21.82 17.80
CA HIS A 33 4.55 21.03 17.71
C HIS A 33 4.81 20.37 19.07
N THR A 34 5.48 19.21 19.05
CA THR A 34 5.92 18.55 20.27
C THR A 34 7.11 19.31 20.86
N ASN A 35 6.94 19.87 22.05
CA ASN A 35 8.05 20.42 22.82
C ASN A 35 8.76 19.29 23.57
N ALA A 36 9.99 18.98 23.18
CA ALA A 36 10.82 17.93 23.76
C ALA A 36 10.91 18.01 25.29
N ALA A 37 10.96 19.24 25.85
CA ALA A 37 11.06 19.47 27.29
C ALA A 37 9.82 19.01 28.08
N ASP A 38 8.67 18.91 27.42
CA ASP A 38 7.39 18.51 28.01
C ASP A 38 7.10 17.01 27.84
N THR A 39 7.95 16.28 27.12
CA THR A 39 7.82 14.84 26.91
C THR A 39 8.44 14.02 28.04
N ASP A 40 7.96 12.79 28.25
CA ASP A 40 8.58 11.84 29.17
C ASP A 40 10.03 11.49 28.75
N ALA A 41 10.31 11.46 27.44
CA ALA A 41 11.65 11.23 26.91
C ALA A 41 12.62 12.37 27.28
N GLY A 42 12.16 13.62 27.24
CA GLY A 42 12.97 14.80 27.57
C GLY A 42 13.08 15.10 29.07
N ALA A 43 12.31 14.42 29.91
CA ALA A 43 12.25 14.62 31.35
C ALA A 43 13.57 14.33 32.07
N ASN A 44 13.63 14.61 33.39
CA ASN A 44 14.77 14.29 34.26
C ASN A 44 16.13 14.86 33.79
N GLY A 45 16.12 15.95 33.02
CA GLY A 45 17.33 16.60 32.51
C GLY A 45 17.94 15.92 31.28
N VAL A 46 17.26 14.97 30.65
CA VAL A 46 17.71 14.32 29.41
C VAL A 46 17.76 15.33 28.28
N TYR A 47 16.70 16.12 28.06
CA TYR A 47 16.69 17.13 27.01
C TYR A 47 17.73 18.24 27.24
N ALA A 48 17.98 18.63 28.50
CA ALA A 48 19.05 19.59 28.80
C ALA A 48 20.44 19.07 28.42
N GLN A 49 20.71 17.76 28.63
CA GLN A 49 21.96 17.13 28.17
C GLN A 49 22.03 17.04 26.65
N TRP A 50 20.91 16.76 25.98
CA TRP A 50 20.81 16.82 24.53
C TRP A 50 21.14 18.21 23.99
N GLN A 51 20.62 19.27 24.60
CA GLN A 51 20.93 20.65 24.22
C GLN A 51 22.43 20.97 24.34
N GLU A 52 23.10 20.48 25.39
CA GLU A 52 24.56 20.62 25.52
C GLU A 52 25.32 19.86 24.41
N GLN A 53 24.85 18.67 24.03
CA GLN A 53 25.43 17.90 22.93
C GLN A 53 25.19 18.56 21.58
N TRP A 54 23.98 19.07 21.34
CA TRP A 54 23.58 19.77 20.12
C TRP A 54 24.54 20.92 19.78
N GLU A 55 24.93 21.72 20.77
CA GLU A 55 25.90 22.81 20.57
C GLU A 55 27.26 22.35 20.03
N THR A 56 27.61 21.07 20.24
CA THR A 56 28.85 20.49 19.72
C THR A 56 28.71 19.89 18.33
N ILE A 57 27.51 19.46 17.93
CA ILE A 57 27.27 18.73 16.67
C ILE A 57 26.57 19.56 15.59
N LYS A 58 25.81 20.61 15.93
CA LYS A 58 24.93 21.34 14.98
C LYS A 58 25.58 21.93 13.73
N ASN A 59 26.91 22.07 13.73
CA ASN A 59 27.68 22.55 12.58
C ASN A 59 28.59 21.46 11.98
N ASP A 60 28.42 20.22 12.39
CA ASP A 60 29.16 19.09 11.85
C ASP A 60 28.41 18.45 10.69
N TRP A 61 28.60 19.01 9.50
CA TRP A 61 27.91 18.56 8.29
C TRP A 61 28.41 17.20 7.77
N THR A 62 29.43 16.61 8.38
CA THR A 62 29.99 15.33 7.92
C THR A 62 29.20 14.11 8.38
N GLN A 63 27.93 14.28 8.73
CA GLN A 63 27.02 13.17 9.01
C GLN A 63 26.96 12.23 7.80
N VAL A 64 26.79 10.94 8.06
CA VAL A 64 26.71 9.91 7.02
C VAL A 64 25.27 9.47 6.92
N SER A 65 24.77 9.31 5.70
CA SER A 65 23.51 8.63 5.45
C SER A 65 23.77 7.28 4.79
N LEU A 66 22.96 6.29 5.19
CA LEU A 66 22.82 5.03 4.49
C LEU A 66 21.48 5.03 3.76
N SER A 67 21.43 4.41 2.58
CA SER A 67 20.19 4.21 1.83
C SER A 67 20.16 2.80 1.24
N PRO A 68 18.98 2.19 1.06
CA PRO A 68 18.89 0.92 0.35
C PRO A 68 19.58 0.98 -1.02
N GLY A 69 20.34 -0.06 -1.34
CA GLY A 69 20.89 -0.25 -2.68
C GLY A 69 19.82 -0.67 -3.68
N ALA A 70 20.23 -0.99 -4.92
CA ALA A 70 19.30 -1.43 -5.97
C ALA A 70 18.53 -2.73 -5.59
N ASP A 71 19.16 -3.54 -4.74
CA ASP A 71 18.65 -4.76 -4.15
C ASP A 71 19.32 -4.94 -2.76
N GLN A 72 18.90 -5.94 -1.99
CA GLN A 72 19.42 -6.23 -0.65
C GLN A 72 20.92 -6.55 -0.58
N THR A 73 21.58 -6.86 -1.71
CA THR A 73 23.02 -7.15 -1.75
C THR A 73 23.88 -5.89 -1.84
N LYS A 74 23.25 -4.71 -1.81
CA LYS A 74 23.90 -3.42 -1.95
C LYS A 74 23.45 -2.44 -0.88
N MET A 75 24.38 -1.62 -0.41
CA MET A 75 24.14 -0.52 0.52
C MET A 75 24.74 0.76 -0.05
N ASN A 76 23.97 1.83 -0.08
CA ASN A 76 24.45 3.13 -0.54
C ASN A 76 24.82 4.02 0.64
N PHE A 77 25.84 4.86 0.43
CA PHE A 77 26.35 5.82 1.41
C PHE A 77 26.46 7.20 0.77
N ALA A 78 26.13 8.24 1.52
CA ALA A 78 26.44 9.63 1.19
C ALA A 78 26.94 10.39 2.42
N TRP A 79 27.90 11.29 2.22
CA TRP A 79 28.42 12.15 3.28
C TRP A 79 29.16 13.35 2.70
N TYR A 80 29.38 14.36 3.53
CA TYR A 80 30.37 15.39 3.22
C TYR A 80 31.77 15.05 3.75
N SER A 81 32.78 15.29 2.93
CA SER A 81 34.19 15.27 3.33
C SER A 81 34.79 16.68 3.32
N LYS A 82 35.69 16.97 4.26
CA LYS A 82 36.49 18.22 4.28
C LYS A 82 37.70 18.15 3.33
N THR A 83 37.89 17.01 2.66
CA THR A 83 38.96 16.78 1.69
C THR A 83 38.39 16.13 0.43
N GLN A 84 38.92 16.49 -0.74
CA GLN A 84 38.38 16.01 -2.01
C GLN A 84 38.54 14.50 -2.20
N ASN A 85 39.61 13.91 -1.67
CA ASN A 85 39.90 12.48 -1.81
C ASN A 85 39.91 11.83 -0.44
N VAL A 86 39.02 10.87 -0.22
CA VAL A 86 38.87 10.17 1.07
C VAL A 86 38.79 8.66 0.85
N ALA A 87 39.43 7.88 1.72
CA ALA A 87 39.31 6.42 1.68
C ALA A 87 37.92 6.00 2.18
N PHE A 88 37.30 5.04 1.52
CA PHE A 88 36.06 4.39 1.95
C PHE A 88 36.28 2.88 1.95
N ARG A 89 35.96 2.23 3.06
CA ARG A 89 36.19 0.81 3.28
C ARG A 89 34.94 0.17 3.85
N VAL A 90 34.64 -1.05 3.42
CA VAL A 90 33.64 -1.93 4.02
C VAL A 90 34.29 -3.26 4.30
N ALA A 91 34.08 -3.82 5.50
CA ALA A 91 34.66 -5.09 5.93
C ALA A 91 33.66 -5.92 6.74
N ALA A 92 33.87 -7.23 6.78
CA ALA A 92 33.08 -8.16 7.60
C ALA A 92 33.55 -8.25 9.07
N ASP A 93 34.53 -7.43 9.46
CA ASP A 93 35.05 -7.36 10.83
C ASP A 93 35.43 -5.91 11.22
N GLU A 94 35.23 -5.56 12.49
CA GLU A 94 35.52 -4.23 13.05
C GLU A 94 36.99 -3.83 12.86
N ALA A 95 37.92 -4.79 12.86
CA ALA A 95 39.35 -4.51 12.66
C ALA A 95 39.70 -4.16 11.20
N MET A 96 38.73 -4.18 10.28
CA MET A 96 38.90 -3.87 8.86
C MET A 96 39.95 -4.77 8.19
N THR A 97 40.03 -6.05 8.59
CA THR A 97 41.02 -7.01 8.06
C THR A 97 40.48 -7.91 6.96
N GLN A 98 39.16 -8.07 6.89
CA GLN A 98 38.39 -8.80 5.89
C GLN A 98 37.63 -7.80 5.01
N SER A 99 38.38 -6.97 4.28
CA SER A 99 37.79 -5.97 3.37
C SER A 99 36.90 -6.65 2.31
N VAL A 100 35.66 -6.20 2.24
CA VAL A 100 34.70 -6.46 1.16
C VAL A 100 34.91 -5.43 0.05
N GLN A 101 35.12 -4.18 0.44
CA GLN A 101 35.38 -3.07 -0.48
C GLN A 101 36.42 -2.13 0.11
N GLU A 102 37.30 -1.62 -0.74
CA GLU A 102 38.24 -0.57 -0.39
C GLU A 102 38.49 0.30 -1.63
N VAL A 103 38.11 1.58 -1.53
CA VAL A 103 38.15 2.52 -2.65
C VAL A 103 38.50 3.92 -2.15
N THR A 104 39.17 4.71 -2.98
CA THR A 104 39.29 6.15 -2.75
C THR A 104 38.15 6.85 -3.47
N ILE A 105 37.33 7.58 -2.72
CA ILE A 105 36.24 8.39 -3.25
C ILE A 105 36.77 9.78 -3.56
N GLU A 106 36.63 10.19 -4.81
CA GLU A 106 36.82 11.57 -5.24
C GLU A 106 35.48 12.30 -5.12
N GLY A 107 35.34 13.12 -4.07
CA GLY A 107 34.14 13.91 -3.83
C GLY A 107 34.02 15.08 -4.81
N THR A 108 32.77 15.43 -5.16
CA THR A 108 32.47 16.60 -5.98
C THR A 108 32.39 17.86 -5.11
N GLU A 109 32.77 19.03 -5.63
CA GLU A 109 32.67 20.29 -4.88
C GLU A 109 31.23 20.52 -4.38
N GLY A 110 31.09 20.70 -3.05
CA GLY A 110 29.84 21.00 -2.36
C GLY A 110 29.83 22.43 -1.78
N PRO A 111 29.04 22.68 -0.73
CA PRO A 111 28.97 24.00 -0.11
C PRO A 111 30.26 24.38 0.63
N THR A 112 30.44 25.69 0.85
CA THR A 112 31.45 26.25 1.74
C THR A 112 30.75 26.86 2.95
N ASP A 113 31.20 26.53 4.17
CA ASP A 113 30.62 27.12 5.38
C ASP A 113 31.02 28.58 5.60
N LYS A 114 30.39 29.22 6.59
CA LYS A 114 30.68 30.62 6.97
C LYS A 114 32.11 30.82 7.49
N ALA A 115 32.81 29.76 7.89
CA ALA A 115 34.21 29.79 8.32
C ALA A 115 35.20 29.63 7.14
N GLY A 116 34.71 29.37 5.92
CA GLY A 116 35.51 29.15 4.72
C GLY A 116 35.97 27.71 4.51
N THR A 117 35.39 26.75 5.22
CA THR A 117 35.66 25.32 5.01
C THR A 117 34.90 24.84 3.78
N GLN A 118 35.63 24.35 2.77
CA GLN A 118 35.05 23.69 1.61
C GLN A 118 34.68 22.24 1.94
N TYR A 119 33.44 21.85 1.63
CA TYR A 119 32.98 20.47 1.72
C TYR A 119 32.90 19.82 0.34
N TYR A 120 33.08 18.51 0.29
CA TYR A 120 32.97 17.71 -0.92
C TYR A 120 31.90 16.65 -0.72
N VAL A 121 30.93 16.57 -1.63
CA VAL A 121 29.90 15.54 -1.64
C VAL A 121 30.54 14.22 -2.04
N CYS A 122 30.49 13.24 -1.15
CA CYS A 122 31.01 11.90 -1.38
C CYS A 122 29.85 10.91 -1.40
N LYS A 123 29.88 9.98 -2.35
CA LYS A 123 28.91 8.89 -2.45
C LYS A 123 29.63 7.59 -2.74
N ALA A 124 29.17 6.50 -2.13
CA ALA A 124 29.70 5.17 -2.36
C ALA A 124 28.56 4.14 -2.35
N THR A 125 28.80 3.00 -2.99
CA THR A 125 27.92 1.83 -2.94
C THR A 125 28.76 0.62 -2.58
N ALA A 126 28.39 -0.04 -1.49
CA ALA A 126 28.81 -1.39 -1.17
C ALA A 126 28.00 -2.40 -1.95
N SER A 127 28.63 -3.48 -2.39
CA SER A 127 28.02 -4.50 -3.25
C SER A 127 28.49 -5.88 -2.83
N ASP A 128 27.82 -6.90 -3.37
CA ASP A 128 28.09 -8.31 -3.06
C ASP A 128 27.92 -8.64 -1.57
N LEU A 129 27.04 -7.91 -0.89
CA LEU A 129 26.70 -8.15 0.51
C LEU A 129 25.77 -9.36 0.62
N THR A 130 26.02 -10.19 1.63
CA THR A 130 25.10 -11.25 2.09
C THR A 130 24.64 -10.94 3.51
N PRO A 131 23.53 -11.52 3.99
CA PRO A 131 23.06 -11.27 5.34
C PRO A 131 24.14 -11.42 6.42
N GLY A 132 24.18 -10.46 7.35
CA GLY A 132 25.15 -10.39 8.46
C GLY A 132 25.69 -8.98 8.72
N THR A 133 26.54 -8.88 9.74
CA THR A 133 27.16 -7.64 10.21
C THR A 133 28.34 -7.23 9.33
N TYR A 134 28.37 -5.96 8.94
CA TYR A 134 29.50 -5.32 8.28
C TYR A 134 29.89 -4.04 9.02
N TYR A 135 31.05 -3.51 8.64
CA TYR A 135 31.55 -2.26 9.16
C TYR A 135 31.99 -1.39 8.01
N TYR A 136 31.61 -0.10 8.02
CA TYR A 136 32.16 0.90 7.10
C TYR A 136 33.16 1.81 7.83
N GLN A 137 34.11 2.36 7.06
CA GLN A 137 35.09 3.33 7.55
C GLN A 137 35.35 4.38 6.48
N ILE A 138 35.31 5.65 6.90
CA ILE A 138 35.61 6.83 6.06
C ILE A 138 36.90 7.48 6.58
N GLY A 139 37.92 7.54 5.73
CA GLY A 139 39.24 8.05 6.09
C GLY A 139 39.85 7.29 7.26
N ASP A 140 40.27 8.02 8.28
CA ASP A 140 40.85 7.48 9.53
C ASP A 140 39.83 7.42 10.67
N ALA A 141 38.52 7.55 10.39
CA ALA A 141 37.48 7.46 11.40
C ALA A 141 37.38 6.04 11.99
N GLU A 142 36.77 5.93 13.16
CA GLU A 142 36.48 4.61 13.74
C GLU A 142 35.48 3.85 12.85
N PRO A 143 35.65 2.54 12.66
CA PRO A 143 34.68 1.66 12.02
C PRO A 143 33.29 1.75 12.66
N VAL A 144 32.25 1.85 11.82
CA VAL A 144 30.85 1.87 12.25
C VAL A 144 30.13 0.64 11.71
N ALA A 145 29.39 -0.06 12.56
CA ALA A 145 28.68 -1.27 12.20
C ALA A 145 27.37 -0.97 11.47
N PHE A 146 26.99 -1.84 10.54
CA PHE A 146 25.65 -1.89 9.95
C PHE A 146 25.27 -3.34 9.67
N GLU A 147 23.97 -3.61 9.64
CA GLU A 147 23.44 -4.96 9.42
C GLU A 147 22.84 -5.08 8.02
N VAL A 148 23.04 -6.23 7.40
CA VAL A 148 22.30 -6.66 6.22
C VAL A 148 21.36 -7.76 6.68
N GLN A 149 20.06 -7.47 6.72
CA GLN A 149 19.05 -8.42 7.18
C GLN A 149 18.82 -9.53 6.16
N ASP A 150 18.39 -10.71 6.63
CA ASP A 150 17.93 -11.79 5.77
C ASP A 150 16.45 -11.58 5.44
N SER A 151 16.14 -11.33 4.18
CA SER A 151 14.75 -11.13 3.71
C SER A 151 14.12 -12.37 3.05
N SER A 152 14.77 -13.54 3.15
CA SER A 152 14.35 -14.74 2.41
C SER A 152 12.98 -15.30 2.82
N ASP A 153 12.57 -15.09 4.07
CA ASP A 153 11.27 -15.49 4.61
C ASP A 153 10.32 -14.28 4.86
N GLY A 154 10.69 -13.11 4.33
CA GLY A 154 10.03 -11.83 4.61
C GLY A 154 10.96 -10.83 5.29
N PHE A 155 10.52 -9.58 5.37
CA PHE A 155 11.25 -8.47 5.98
C PHE A 155 10.28 -7.43 6.51
N SER A 156 10.77 -6.57 7.38
CA SER A 156 10.01 -5.42 7.87
C SER A 156 10.75 -4.11 7.62
N PHE A 157 10.02 -3.01 7.65
CA PHE A 157 10.58 -1.66 7.62
C PHE A 157 9.75 -0.70 8.46
N ILE A 158 10.40 0.35 8.95
CA ILE A 158 9.75 1.43 9.66
C ILE A 158 9.26 2.45 8.65
N TYR A 159 8.02 2.91 8.76
CA TYR A 159 7.44 3.93 7.90
C TYR A 159 7.07 5.18 8.68
N VAL A 160 7.53 6.34 8.19
CA VAL A 160 7.41 7.65 8.84
C VAL A 160 7.12 8.76 7.84
N GLY A 161 6.40 9.76 8.30
CA GLY A 161 6.06 10.97 7.55
C GLY A 161 6.75 12.19 8.15
N ASP A 162 7.04 13.16 7.30
CA ASP A 162 7.27 14.56 7.64
C ASP A 162 8.10 14.80 8.91
N PRO A 163 9.36 14.29 8.99
CA PRO A 163 10.29 14.71 10.04
C PRO A 163 10.47 16.23 10.01
N GLN A 164 10.50 16.83 8.82
CA GLN A 164 10.48 18.27 8.53
C GLN A 164 11.26 19.09 9.57
N ILE A 165 12.52 18.70 9.78
CA ILE A 165 13.33 19.20 10.89
C ILE A 165 13.49 20.72 10.78
N GLY A 166 13.13 21.44 11.84
CA GLY A 166 13.14 22.89 11.92
C GLY A 166 11.77 23.55 11.74
N SER A 167 10.69 22.79 11.51
CA SER A 167 9.34 23.34 11.29
C SER A 167 8.70 23.92 12.56
N SER A 168 9.18 23.51 13.75
CA SER A 168 8.71 24.06 15.04
C SER A 168 9.09 25.53 15.24
N ASN A 169 9.93 26.11 14.38
CA ASN A 169 10.21 27.54 14.42
C ASN A 169 8.99 28.36 14.01
N GLU A 170 8.45 29.14 14.95
CA GLU A 170 7.33 30.07 14.69
C GLU A 170 7.73 31.27 13.82
N LEU A 171 9.01 31.62 13.75
CA LEU A 171 9.54 32.74 12.97
C LEU A 171 9.87 32.38 11.51
N LYS A 172 9.56 31.14 11.09
CA LYS A 172 9.88 30.61 9.76
C LYS A 172 9.49 31.57 8.63
N GLY A 173 10.46 31.91 7.77
CA GLY A 173 10.27 32.82 6.64
C GLY A 173 10.55 34.31 6.92
N THR A 174 11.01 34.68 8.12
CA THR A 174 11.43 36.07 8.45
C THR A 174 12.96 36.22 8.46
N ASP A 175 13.52 37.18 7.70
CA ASP A 175 14.99 37.39 7.63
C ASP A 175 15.48 38.28 8.77
N THR A 176 15.59 37.70 9.97
CA THR A 176 16.05 38.38 11.18
C THR A 176 17.07 37.54 11.95
N ALA A 177 17.88 38.17 12.81
CA ALA A 177 18.81 37.42 13.66
C ALA A 177 18.06 36.52 14.65
N GLU A 178 16.88 36.97 15.08
CA GLU A 178 15.95 36.26 15.93
C GLU A 178 15.46 34.96 15.27
N PHE A 179 15.19 34.95 13.96
CA PHE A 179 14.83 33.74 13.22
C PHE A 179 15.92 32.67 13.30
N TYR A 180 17.19 33.03 13.07
CA TYR A 180 18.27 32.05 13.04
C TYR A 180 18.58 31.45 14.41
N GLU A 181 18.52 32.25 15.47
CA GLU A 181 18.67 31.75 16.83
C GLU A 181 17.51 30.79 17.17
N ALA A 182 16.28 31.17 16.83
CA ALA A 182 15.12 30.31 16.99
C ALA A 182 15.21 29.05 16.12
N GLN A 183 15.80 29.11 14.93
CA GLN A 183 15.96 27.96 14.04
C GLN A 183 16.87 26.91 14.66
N SER A 184 18.02 27.32 15.21
CA SER A 184 18.93 26.38 15.90
C SER A 184 18.26 25.70 17.10
N ALA A 185 17.43 26.42 17.85
CA ALA A 185 16.69 25.85 18.99
C ALA A 185 15.57 24.90 18.54
N SER A 186 14.87 25.26 17.46
CA SER A 186 13.79 24.45 16.85
C SER A 186 14.34 23.16 16.27
N VAL A 187 15.47 23.21 15.55
CA VAL A 187 16.16 22.02 15.07
C VAL A 187 16.59 21.13 16.24
N CYS A 188 17.11 21.70 17.33
CA CYS A 188 17.46 20.93 18.53
C CYS A 188 16.27 20.15 19.11
N ASN A 189 15.11 20.81 19.20
CA ASN A 189 13.85 20.22 19.64
C ASN A 189 13.40 19.10 18.71
N ASP A 190 13.29 19.38 17.42
CA ASP A 190 12.75 18.46 16.43
C ASP A 190 13.66 17.23 16.29
N SER A 191 14.97 17.42 16.32
CA SER A 191 15.95 16.33 16.25
C SER A 191 15.89 15.42 17.48
N PHE A 192 15.60 15.96 18.66
CA PHE A 192 15.42 15.15 19.86
C PHE A 192 14.21 14.22 19.74
N ASN A 193 13.08 14.78 19.32
CA ASN A 193 11.85 14.01 19.15
C ASN A 193 11.97 13.01 18.00
N TRP A 194 12.63 13.40 16.90
CA TRP A 194 12.96 12.51 15.79
C TRP A 194 13.82 11.32 16.24
N ASN A 195 14.87 11.58 17.02
CA ASN A 195 15.69 10.52 17.61
C ASN A 195 14.84 9.58 18.49
N ASN A 196 13.99 10.13 19.36
CA ASN A 196 13.10 9.33 20.20
C ASN A 196 12.12 8.47 19.39
N THR A 197 11.55 9.00 18.30
CA THR A 197 10.67 8.23 17.41
C THR A 197 11.40 7.06 16.77
N LEU A 198 12.59 7.29 16.21
CA LEU A 198 13.40 6.24 15.61
C LEU A 198 13.83 5.18 16.63
N GLU A 199 14.29 5.59 17.81
CA GLU A 199 14.67 4.66 18.89
C GLU A 199 13.49 3.79 19.31
N LYS A 200 12.29 4.36 19.45
CA LYS A 200 11.07 3.60 19.76
C LYS A 200 10.68 2.63 18.65
N ALA A 201 10.72 3.10 17.40
CA ALA A 201 10.38 2.27 16.24
C ALA A 201 11.31 1.06 16.12
N LEU A 202 12.63 1.29 16.20
CA LEU A 202 13.64 0.22 16.08
C LEU A 202 13.77 -0.63 17.34
N ALA A 203 13.38 -0.12 18.51
CA ALA A 203 13.24 -0.96 19.71
C ALA A 203 12.01 -1.88 19.63
N ARG A 204 10.98 -1.45 18.90
CA ARG A 204 9.76 -2.24 18.69
C ARG A 204 9.96 -3.34 17.66
N ASP A 205 10.75 -3.06 16.63
CA ASP A 205 11.20 -4.04 15.66
C ASP A 205 12.69 -3.89 15.39
N THR A 206 13.48 -4.74 16.04
CA THR A 206 14.94 -4.74 15.92
C THR A 206 15.44 -5.34 14.62
N ASP A 207 14.56 -6.00 13.87
CA ASP A 207 14.88 -6.67 12.61
C ASP A 207 14.45 -5.83 11.40
N ALA A 208 13.90 -4.63 11.64
CA ALA A 208 13.56 -3.66 10.60
C ALA A 208 14.77 -3.39 9.69
N SER A 209 14.56 -3.61 8.39
CA SER A 209 15.61 -3.59 7.38
C SER A 209 16.02 -2.18 6.97
N PHE A 210 15.10 -1.23 7.05
CA PHE A 210 15.31 0.18 6.72
C PHE A 210 14.18 1.04 7.31
N VAL A 211 14.37 2.36 7.24
CA VAL A 211 13.32 3.37 7.45
C VAL A 211 12.88 3.91 6.10
N LEU A 212 11.58 3.99 5.83
CA LEU A 212 11.01 4.69 4.68
C LEU A 212 10.41 6.02 5.15
N SER A 213 10.95 7.12 4.64
CA SER A 213 10.47 8.48 4.91
C SER A 213 9.69 9.03 3.72
N ALA A 214 8.44 9.43 3.96
CA ALA A 214 7.50 9.91 2.93
C ALA A 214 7.78 11.34 2.42
N GLY A 215 8.95 11.93 2.71
CA GLY A 215 9.31 13.27 2.26
C GLY A 215 9.37 14.30 3.36
N ASP A 216 9.78 15.51 2.96
CA ASP A 216 10.00 16.66 3.83
C ASP A 216 10.96 16.31 4.97
N GLN A 217 12.20 15.95 4.63
CA GLN A 217 13.19 15.61 5.66
C GLN A 217 13.55 16.82 6.52
N ILE A 218 13.64 17.99 5.90
CA ILE A 218 14.02 19.26 6.52
C ILE A 218 13.00 20.37 6.20
N GLN A 219 13.01 21.46 6.95
CA GLN A 219 12.06 22.56 6.78
C GLN A 219 12.50 23.61 5.75
N THR A 220 13.79 23.95 5.70
CA THR A 220 14.28 25.12 5.00
C THR A 220 14.47 24.83 3.52
N THR A 221 13.51 25.32 2.74
CA THR A 221 13.58 25.39 1.28
C THR A 221 14.39 26.62 0.87
N LYS A 222 14.96 26.64 -0.34
CA LYS A 222 15.66 27.82 -0.90
C LYS A 222 14.77 29.05 -1.00
N LYS A 223 13.47 28.87 -1.26
CA LYS A 223 12.49 29.98 -1.27
C LYS A 223 12.24 30.54 0.13
N LYS A 224 12.24 29.68 1.16
CA LYS A 224 11.97 30.05 2.55
C LYS A 224 13.25 30.47 3.31
N ALA A 225 14.43 30.11 2.79
CA ALA A 225 15.73 30.47 3.36
C ALA A 225 15.99 31.98 3.25
N PRO A 226 16.48 32.65 4.32
CA PRO A 226 16.79 34.06 4.21
C PRO A 226 17.97 34.29 3.28
N ASN A 227 17.92 35.38 2.50
CA ASN A 227 18.81 35.66 1.37
C ASN A 227 18.90 34.55 0.30
N LYS A 228 18.04 33.53 0.35
CA LYS A 228 18.08 32.33 -0.51
C LYS A 228 19.39 31.55 -0.42
N ASP A 229 20.03 31.59 0.75
CA ASP A 229 21.24 30.86 1.04
C ASP A 229 20.90 29.40 1.40
N ALA A 230 21.29 28.48 0.52
CA ALA A 230 21.04 27.04 0.69
C ALA A 230 21.80 26.44 1.87
N THR A 231 22.94 27.03 2.28
CA THR A 231 23.77 26.50 3.37
C THR A 231 23.11 26.60 4.74
N ASN A 232 22.09 27.44 4.89
CA ASN A 232 21.33 27.54 6.13
C ASN A 232 20.51 26.28 6.44
N SER A 233 20.23 25.43 5.45
CA SER A 233 19.53 24.15 5.65
C SER A 233 20.44 23.03 6.18
N GLU A 234 21.78 23.23 6.19
CA GLU A 234 22.71 22.18 6.61
C GLU A 234 22.64 21.86 8.11
N ILE A 235 22.22 22.83 8.93
CA ILE A 235 21.93 22.57 10.35
C ILE A 235 20.73 21.62 10.52
N GLU A 236 19.73 21.72 9.64
CA GLU A 236 18.56 20.84 9.67
C GLU A 236 18.90 19.44 9.19
N TYR A 237 19.72 19.30 8.14
CA TYR A 237 20.26 18.00 7.75
C TYR A 237 21.14 17.37 8.83
N THR A 238 21.92 18.19 9.55
CA THR A 238 22.65 17.70 10.73
C THR A 238 21.68 17.18 11.79
N GLY A 239 20.58 17.89 12.05
CA GLY A 239 19.54 17.45 12.97
C GLY A 239 18.79 16.19 12.53
N TYR A 240 18.56 16.04 11.23
CA TYR A 240 17.94 14.86 10.64
C TYR A 240 18.83 13.61 10.74
N LEU A 241 20.12 13.76 10.44
CA LEU A 241 21.09 12.65 10.34
C LEU A 241 21.82 12.33 11.65
N CYS A 242 21.76 13.20 12.67
CA CYS A 242 22.46 12.95 13.94
C CYS A 242 21.92 11.83 14.85
N PRO A 243 20.69 11.28 14.70
CA PRO A 243 20.28 10.11 15.46
C PRO A 243 21.25 8.94 15.24
N GLU A 244 21.84 8.40 16.33
CA GLU A 244 22.87 7.36 16.28
C GLU A 244 22.38 6.09 15.56
N VAL A 245 21.09 5.80 15.63
CA VAL A 245 20.48 4.67 14.91
C VAL A 245 20.62 4.78 13.38
N LEU A 246 20.70 5.99 12.82
CA LEU A 246 20.87 6.22 11.38
C LEU A 246 22.31 6.02 10.89
N ASP A 247 23.29 5.93 11.79
CA ASP A 247 24.65 5.51 11.44
C ASP A 247 24.67 4.06 10.92
N SER A 248 23.69 3.24 11.31
CA SER A 248 23.63 1.82 11.00
C SER A 248 22.36 1.39 10.24
N THR A 249 21.33 2.23 10.23
CA THR A 249 20.03 1.94 9.61
C THR A 249 19.87 2.73 8.31
N PRO A 250 19.70 2.06 7.16
CA PRO A 250 19.44 2.76 5.90
C PRO A 250 18.07 3.46 5.91
N VAL A 251 18.01 4.61 5.25
CA VAL A 251 16.77 5.37 5.03
C VAL A 251 16.49 5.51 3.54
N ALA A 252 15.30 5.07 3.12
CA ALA A 252 14.72 5.37 1.81
C ALA A 252 13.88 6.64 1.89
N THR A 253 14.23 7.68 1.15
CA THR A 253 13.60 9.00 1.25
C THR A 253 12.85 9.36 -0.03
N THR A 254 11.58 9.77 0.11
CA THR A 254 10.85 10.45 -0.97
C THR A 254 11.18 11.94 -0.97
N VAL A 255 11.11 12.60 -2.12
CA VAL A 255 11.27 14.06 -2.22
C VAL A 255 9.93 14.73 -1.91
N GLY A 256 9.88 15.59 -0.89
CA GLY A 256 8.74 16.43 -0.57
C GLY A 256 8.87 17.87 -1.05
N ASN A 257 7.85 18.71 -0.80
CA ASN A 257 7.86 20.10 -1.22
C ASN A 257 8.89 20.96 -0.49
N HIS A 258 9.36 20.53 0.68
CA HIS A 258 10.45 21.20 1.40
C HIS A 258 11.85 20.77 0.93
N ASP A 259 11.95 19.64 0.24
CA ASP A 259 13.19 19.17 -0.38
C ASP A 259 13.36 19.72 -1.81
N ALA A 260 12.25 20.07 -2.46
CA ALA A 260 12.14 20.25 -3.91
C ALA A 260 13.02 21.35 -4.54
N ASP A 261 13.27 22.45 -3.84
CA ASP A 261 13.89 23.65 -4.42
C ASP A 261 15.33 23.90 -3.93
N ASN A 262 15.91 22.91 -3.24
CA ASN A 262 17.24 22.94 -2.66
C ASN A 262 18.05 21.70 -3.09
N PRO A 263 19.24 21.84 -3.71
CA PRO A 263 20.04 20.67 -4.13
C PRO A 263 20.58 19.85 -2.95
N ASN A 264 20.47 20.32 -1.70
CA ASN A 264 21.00 19.64 -0.52
C ASN A 264 20.51 18.21 -0.34
N TYR A 265 19.26 17.91 -0.73
CA TYR A 265 18.76 16.54 -0.75
C TYR A 265 19.71 15.60 -1.53
N THR A 266 20.15 16.05 -2.72
CA THR A 266 21.07 15.26 -3.57
C THR A 266 22.48 15.16 -3.00
N TYR A 267 22.86 16.01 -2.05
CA TYR A 267 24.16 15.93 -1.39
C TYR A 267 24.15 14.89 -0.27
N HIS A 268 23.03 14.80 0.45
CA HIS A 268 22.88 13.95 1.63
C HIS A 268 22.35 12.56 1.35
N PHE A 269 21.80 12.26 0.17
CA PHE A 269 21.29 10.92 -0.14
C PHE A 269 21.90 10.31 -1.41
N ASN A 270 22.14 9.00 -1.38
CA ASN A 270 22.58 8.21 -2.51
C ASN A 270 21.54 7.12 -2.81
N THR A 271 20.55 7.46 -3.61
CA THR A 271 19.44 6.59 -3.98
C THR A 271 19.80 5.64 -5.14
N ALA A 272 19.13 4.49 -5.22
CA ALA A 272 19.40 3.48 -6.26
C ALA A 272 18.53 3.68 -7.50
N ASN A 273 19.03 3.29 -8.68
CA ASN A 273 18.28 3.32 -9.95
C ASN A 273 17.58 4.66 -10.26
N ASN A 274 18.24 5.79 -9.98
CA ASN A 274 17.72 7.13 -10.28
C ASN A 274 17.38 7.30 -11.76
N SER A 275 16.27 8.00 -12.03
CA SER A 275 15.79 8.37 -13.35
C SER A 275 15.78 9.89 -13.52
N GLU A 276 15.88 10.34 -14.77
CA GLU A 276 15.57 11.72 -15.15
C GLU A 276 14.06 11.95 -15.33
N LEU A 277 13.25 10.87 -15.40
CA LEU A 277 11.79 10.95 -15.40
C LEU A 277 11.30 11.39 -14.03
N GLY A 278 10.30 12.28 -13.97
CA GLY A 278 9.84 12.84 -12.71
C GLY A 278 10.82 13.85 -12.11
N SER A 279 11.92 14.18 -12.81
CA SER A 279 12.90 15.14 -12.32
C SER A 279 12.36 16.56 -12.28
N ASN A 280 12.50 17.21 -11.14
CA ASN A 280 12.24 18.64 -11.01
C ASN A 280 13.49 19.50 -11.35
N GLY A 281 14.59 18.86 -11.75
CA GLY A 281 15.86 19.50 -12.12
C GLY A 281 16.71 20.00 -10.93
N ILE A 282 16.29 19.73 -9.69
CA ILE A 282 16.98 20.21 -8.47
C ILE A 282 17.23 19.05 -7.50
N ALA A 283 16.18 18.37 -7.04
CA ALA A 283 16.25 17.31 -6.03
C ALA A 283 16.39 15.89 -6.64
N GLY A 284 16.41 15.77 -7.96
CA GLY A 284 16.43 14.49 -8.68
C GLY A 284 15.06 14.13 -9.25
N GLY A 285 14.97 12.96 -9.89
CA GLY A 285 13.71 12.39 -10.40
C GLY A 285 13.27 11.17 -9.62
N ASP A 286 12.44 10.36 -10.27
CA ASP A 286 11.92 9.12 -9.69
C ASP A 286 13.04 8.08 -9.56
N TYR A 287 12.93 7.19 -8.59
CA TYR A 287 13.89 6.11 -8.40
C TYR A 287 13.22 4.85 -7.83
N TYR A 288 13.84 3.69 -8.00
CA TYR A 288 13.29 2.43 -7.50
C TYR A 288 14.37 1.52 -6.92
N TYR A 289 13.95 0.62 -6.06
CA TYR A 289 14.77 -0.48 -5.58
C TYR A 289 13.90 -1.69 -5.28
N THR A 290 14.55 -2.84 -5.14
CA THR A 290 13.90 -4.06 -4.66
C THR A 290 14.42 -4.40 -3.28
N TYR A 291 13.56 -4.97 -2.43
CA TYR A 291 13.96 -5.55 -1.17
C TYR A 291 13.08 -6.77 -0.90
N GLY A 292 13.69 -7.92 -0.59
CA GLY A 292 12.99 -9.20 -0.59
C GLY A 292 12.25 -9.43 -1.91
N ASN A 293 10.94 -9.64 -1.81
CA ASN A 293 10.02 -9.86 -2.92
C ASN A 293 9.24 -8.60 -3.34
N ALA A 294 9.60 -7.42 -2.81
CA ALA A 294 8.91 -6.17 -3.05
C ALA A 294 9.70 -5.23 -3.98
N LEU A 295 8.96 -4.51 -4.84
CA LEU A 295 9.43 -3.38 -5.62
C LEU A 295 8.93 -2.08 -4.98
N PHE A 296 9.86 -1.20 -4.64
CA PHE A 296 9.57 0.15 -4.13
C PHE A 296 9.78 1.18 -5.23
N LEU A 297 8.76 1.98 -5.51
CA LEU A 297 8.72 3.03 -6.52
C LEU A 297 8.61 4.39 -5.81
N MET A 298 9.66 5.20 -5.90
CA MET A 298 9.76 6.46 -5.19
C MET A 298 9.54 7.58 -6.20
N LEU A 299 8.37 8.22 -6.16
CA LEU A 299 7.97 9.23 -7.14
C LEU A 299 8.24 10.64 -6.62
N ASN A 300 8.93 11.45 -7.42
CA ASN A 300 9.12 12.88 -7.14
C ASN A 300 7.96 13.69 -7.73
N THR A 301 6.84 13.73 -7.02
CA THR A 301 5.63 14.45 -7.46
C THR A 301 5.75 15.97 -7.37
N GLN A 302 6.93 16.50 -7.02
CA GLN A 302 7.24 17.92 -7.20
C GLN A 302 7.45 18.28 -8.68
N ASN A 303 7.61 17.27 -9.54
CA ASN A 303 7.30 17.36 -10.96
C ASN A 303 5.85 16.90 -11.17
N THR A 304 4.98 17.77 -11.68
CA THR A 304 3.57 17.42 -11.93
C THR A 304 3.33 16.74 -13.27
N ASN A 305 4.39 16.36 -14.00
CA ASN A 305 4.30 15.63 -15.26
C ASN A 305 4.02 14.13 -15.03
N VAL A 306 2.76 13.81 -14.77
CA VAL A 306 2.27 12.43 -14.52
C VAL A 306 2.58 11.43 -15.65
N ALA A 307 2.80 11.90 -16.88
CA ALA A 307 3.18 11.02 -17.99
C ALA A 307 4.61 10.48 -17.83
N GLU A 308 5.53 11.26 -17.25
CA GLU A 308 6.88 10.78 -16.93
C GLU A 308 6.84 9.76 -15.81
N HIS A 309 6.05 9.99 -14.76
CA HIS A 309 5.83 9.02 -13.69
C HIS A 309 5.25 7.71 -14.21
N LYS A 310 4.24 7.76 -15.10
CA LYS A 310 3.71 6.57 -15.78
C LYS A 310 4.81 5.78 -16.48
N GLN A 311 5.59 6.47 -17.31
CA GLN A 311 6.67 5.85 -18.07
C GLN A 311 7.71 5.23 -17.14
N PHE A 312 8.03 5.88 -16.02
CA PHE A 312 8.94 5.37 -15.02
C PHE A 312 8.40 4.09 -14.36
N ILE A 313 7.15 4.11 -13.90
CA ILE A 313 6.48 2.96 -13.26
C ILE A 313 6.51 1.76 -14.20
N GLU A 314 6.09 1.92 -15.45
CA GLU A 314 6.09 0.85 -16.46
C GLU A 314 7.50 0.26 -16.67
N GLN A 315 8.54 1.11 -16.68
CA GLN A 315 9.92 0.66 -16.85
C GLN A 315 10.44 -0.12 -15.63
N ALA A 316 10.16 0.37 -14.42
CA ALA A 316 10.59 -0.27 -13.18
C ALA A 316 9.85 -1.61 -12.97
N VAL A 317 8.53 -1.65 -13.21
CA VAL A 317 7.74 -2.89 -13.17
C VAL A 317 8.25 -3.91 -14.18
N ALA A 318 8.55 -3.48 -15.42
CA ALA A 318 9.12 -4.37 -16.43
C ALA A 318 10.54 -4.86 -16.08
N ALA A 319 11.32 -4.07 -15.34
CA ALA A 319 12.65 -4.46 -14.87
C ALA A 319 12.61 -5.47 -13.70
N CYS A 320 11.50 -5.51 -12.95
CA CYS A 320 11.33 -6.33 -11.77
C CYS A 320 10.08 -7.23 -11.88
N PRO A 321 10.01 -8.15 -12.88
CA PRO A 321 8.82 -8.93 -13.17
C PRO A 321 8.45 -9.94 -12.07
N ASP A 322 9.41 -10.31 -11.22
CA ASP A 322 9.24 -11.28 -10.13
C ASP A 322 8.78 -10.63 -8.82
N ALA A 323 8.62 -9.30 -8.78
CA ALA A 323 8.13 -8.61 -7.58
C ALA A 323 6.68 -9.05 -7.28
N LYS A 324 6.48 -9.59 -6.08
CA LYS A 324 5.16 -9.97 -5.56
C LYS A 324 4.41 -8.77 -5.01
N TRP A 325 5.12 -7.82 -4.42
CA TRP A 325 4.56 -6.58 -3.88
C TRP A 325 5.07 -5.38 -4.66
N ARG A 326 4.17 -4.46 -4.99
CA ARG A 326 4.50 -3.18 -5.62
C ARG A 326 4.01 -2.04 -4.76
N ILE A 327 4.97 -1.28 -4.25
CA ILE A 327 4.72 -0.21 -3.28
C ILE A 327 5.18 1.09 -3.90
N VAL A 328 4.27 2.03 -4.04
CA VAL A 328 4.59 3.41 -4.44
C VAL A 328 4.72 4.25 -3.17
N THR A 329 5.67 5.18 -3.17
CA THR A 329 5.66 6.30 -2.24
C THR A 329 5.82 7.61 -3.00
N LEU A 330 4.98 8.57 -2.63
CA LEU A 330 5.01 9.94 -3.10
C LEU A 330 4.76 10.84 -1.89
N HIS A 331 5.15 12.11 -1.95
CA HIS A 331 4.97 12.97 -0.79
C HIS A 331 3.52 13.40 -0.59
N GLN A 332 2.86 13.83 -1.67
CA GLN A 332 1.55 14.47 -1.65
C GLN A 332 0.44 13.50 -1.20
N ASP A 333 -0.42 13.96 -0.28
CA ASP A 333 -1.48 13.13 0.29
C ASP A 333 -2.70 13.00 -0.63
N ILE A 334 -2.56 12.14 -1.64
CA ILE A 334 -3.60 11.95 -2.64
C ILE A 334 -4.84 11.22 -2.12
N TYR A 335 -4.88 10.61 -0.93
CA TYR A 335 -6.06 9.92 -0.40
C TYR A 335 -6.20 10.06 1.12
N GLY A 336 -5.92 11.25 1.64
CA GLY A 336 -5.92 11.51 3.07
C GLY A 336 -7.17 12.16 3.65
N SER A 337 -6.98 12.72 4.84
CA SER A 337 -8.07 13.27 5.65
C SER A 337 -7.70 14.47 6.51
N ALA A 338 -6.65 15.21 6.15
CA ALA A 338 -6.28 16.46 6.78
C ALA A 338 -6.25 17.62 5.75
N GLU A 339 -5.60 18.71 6.10
CA GLU A 339 -5.72 20.03 5.49
C GLU A 339 -5.56 20.02 3.96
N HIS A 340 -4.52 19.37 3.43
CA HIS A 340 -4.22 19.44 2.00
C HIS A 340 -4.97 18.39 1.17
N SER A 341 -5.48 17.32 1.79
CA SER A 341 -6.19 16.23 1.09
C SER A 341 -7.39 16.68 0.24
N ASN A 342 -8.03 17.80 0.58
CA ASN A 342 -9.17 18.34 -0.17
C ASN A 342 -8.79 19.46 -1.14
N GLU A 343 -7.51 19.84 -1.23
CA GLU A 343 -7.06 20.83 -2.19
C GLU A 343 -7.27 20.34 -3.63
N PRO A 344 -7.81 21.16 -4.54
CA PRO A 344 -8.07 20.71 -5.91
C PRO A 344 -6.82 20.31 -6.69
N GLU A 345 -5.65 20.87 -6.39
CA GLU A 345 -4.39 20.42 -6.97
C GLU A 345 -4.08 18.96 -6.60
N ILE A 346 -4.27 18.60 -5.33
CA ILE A 346 -4.04 17.24 -4.80
C ILE A 346 -5.05 16.24 -5.35
N THR A 347 -6.34 16.60 -5.38
CA THR A 347 -7.37 15.73 -5.97
C THR A 347 -7.23 15.61 -7.49
N ASN A 348 -6.75 16.63 -8.19
CA ASN A 348 -6.39 16.50 -9.61
C ASN A 348 -5.21 15.54 -9.82
N LEU A 349 -4.18 15.62 -8.98
CA LEU A 349 -3.03 14.71 -9.03
C LEU A 349 -3.47 13.26 -8.78
N ARG A 350 -4.33 13.01 -7.78
CA ARG A 350 -4.98 11.71 -7.54
C ARG A 350 -5.57 11.14 -8.82
N TYR A 351 -6.51 11.83 -9.43
CA TYR A 351 -7.22 11.31 -10.61
C TYR A 351 -6.33 11.12 -11.85
N GLN A 352 -5.16 11.75 -11.87
CA GLN A 352 -4.17 11.56 -12.92
C GLN A 352 -3.27 10.35 -12.69
N LEU A 353 -2.86 10.09 -11.44
CA LEU A 353 -1.94 9.01 -11.09
C LEU A 353 -2.61 7.66 -10.86
N VAL A 354 -3.78 7.64 -10.21
CA VAL A 354 -4.47 6.41 -9.80
C VAL A 354 -4.69 5.44 -10.98
N PRO A 355 -5.14 5.87 -12.17
CA PRO A 355 -5.28 4.95 -13.30
C PRO A 355 -3.97 4.26 -13.71
N TYR A 356 -2.82 4.92 -13.50
CA TYR A 356 -1.51 4.35 -13.81
C TYR A 356 -1.05 3.38 -12.72
N PHE A 357 -1.43 3.61 -11.47
CA PHE A 357 -1.21 2.66 -10.38
C PHE A 357 -2.04 1.39 -10.60
N GLU A 358 -3.31 1.53 -10.96
CA GLU A 358 -4.19 0.41 -11.28
C GLU A 358 -3.74 -0.37 -12.52
N GLU A 359 -3.28 0.31 -13.58
CA GLU A 359 -2.76 -0.35 -14.80
C GLU A 359 -1.49 -1.17 -14.55
N ASN A 360 -0.75 -0.87 -13.49
CA ASN A 360 0.53 -1.51 -13.16
C ASN A 360 0.47 -2.38 -11.90
N ASP A 361 -0.74 -2.76 -11.45
CA ASP A 361 -0.98 -3.65 -10.31
C ASP A 361 -0.19 -3.21 -9.05
N ILE A 362 -0.26 -1.91 -8.72
CA ILE A 362 0.28 -1.37 -7.47
C ILE A 362 -0.61 -1.79 -6.30
N ASP A 363 0.00 -2.27 -5.22
CA ASP A 363 -0.73 -2.79 -4.05
C ASP A 363 -0.97 -1.71 -3.01
N VAL A 364 0.06 -0.91 -2.75
CA VAL A 364 0.10 0.06 -1.64
C VAL A 364 0.73 1.36 -2.11
N VAL A 365 0.16 2.47 -1.67
CA VAL A 365 0.67 3.82 -1.87
C VAL A 365 0.86 4.48 -0.50
N LEU A 366 2.09 4.91 -0.23
CA LEU A 366 2.50 5.54 1.02
C LEU A 366 2.74 7.04 0.81
N THR A 367 2.16 7.90 1.66
CA THR A 367 2.20 9.38 1.54
C THR A 367 2.56 10.11 2.84
N GLY A 368 2.94 11.37 2.75
CA GLY A 368 3.19 12.25 3.91
C GLY A 368 2.35 13.52 3.78
N HIS A 369 2.98 14.68 3.94
CA HIS A 369 2.47 16.01 3.61
C HIS A 369 1.36 16.55 4.51
N ASP A 370 0.43 15.70 4.94
CA ASP A 370 -0.78 16.06 5.67
C ASP A 370 -0.60 16.04 7.19
N HIS A 371 0.61 15.72 7.68
CA HIS A 371 0.98 15.77 9.11
C HIS A 371 -0.14 15.26 10.03
N ALA A 372 -0.80 14.17 9.61
CA ALA A 372 -1.87 13.48 10.29
C ALA A 372 -1.89 12.05 9.77
N TYR A 373 -2.32 11.11 10.61
CA TYR A 373 -2.40 9.72 10.18
C TYR A 373 -3.71 9.47 9.44
N SER A 374 -3.62 8.77 8.30
CA SER A 374 -4.81 8.23 7.65
C SER A 374 -4.51 6.91 6.94
N ARG A 375 -5.51 6.01 6.91
CA ARG A 375 -5.50 4.78 6.13
C ARG A 375 -6.82 4.65 5.40
N SER A 376 -6.74 4.43 4.10
CA SER A 376 -7.93 4.21 3.29
C SER A 376 -8.50 2.80 3.48
N GLU A 377 -9.75 2.62 3.06
CA GLU A 377 -10.24 1.33 2.58
C GLU A 377 -9.44 0.89 1.34
N ILE A 378 -9.63 -0.35 0.86
CA ILE A 378 -9.09 -0.73 -0.46
C ILE A 378 -9.86 0.01 -1.55
N LEU A 379 -9.17 0.68 -2.47
CA LEU A 379 -9.80 1.53 -3.49
C LEU A 379 -9.54 1.05 -4.92
N LYS A 380 -10.59 0.95 -5.73
CA LYS A 380 -10.53 0.64 -7.17
C LYS A 380 -11.57 1.45 -7.95
N GLY A 381 -11.14 2.14 -9.00
CA GLY A 381 -12.03 2.85 -9.92
C GLY A 381 -12.35 4.29 -9.51
N GLY A 382 -11.43 4.97 -8.83
CA GLY A 382 -11.53 6.41 -8.55
C GLY A 382 -11.47 7.23 -9.84
N VAL A 383 -12.53 7.99 -10.14
CA VAL A 383 -12.62 8.78 -11.39
C VAL A 383 -13.09 10.20 -11.11
N LYS A 384 -12.49 11.15 -11.83
CA LYS A 384 -12.93 12.54 -11.80
C LYS A 384 -14.32 12.65 -12.45
N THR A 385 -15.34 12.97 -11.65
CA THR A 385 -16.73 13.10 -12.11
C THR A 385 -17.18 14.54 -12.36
N THR A 386 -16.46 15.51 -11.79
CA THR A 386 -16.78 16.94 -11.84
C THR A 386 -15.54 17.73 -12.26
N GLU A 387 -15.71 18.71 -13.13
CA GLU A 387 -14.61 19.58 -13.57
C GLU A 387 -14.39 20.75 -12.61
N TYR A 388 -13.11 21.01 -12.30
CA TYR A 388 -12.63 22.11 -11.46
C TYR A 388 -11.13 22.36 -11.73
N THR A 389 -10.65 23.56 -11.40
CA THR A 389 -9.22 23.96 -11.56
C THR A 389 -8.42 23.75 -10.27
N ASN A 390 -7.08 23.75 -10.36
CA ASN A 390 -6.19 23.59 -9.19
C ASN A 390 -6.39 24.68 -8.12
N ASP A 391 -6.76 25.89 -8.52
CA ASP A 391 -6.91 27.03 -7.60
C ASP A 391 -8.38 27.28 -7.19
N GLU A 392 -9.30 26.37 -7.57
CA GLU A 392 -10.71 26.53 -7.21
C GLU A 392 -10.91 26.27 -5.71
N PHE A 393 -11.95 26.82 -5.09
CA PHE A 393 -12.33 26.54 -3.70
C PHE A 393 -11.31 26.81 -2.58
N GLY A 394 -10.09 27.31 -2.84
CA GLY A 394 -9.10 27.62 -1.79
C GLY A 394 -9.66 28.50 -0.67
N ASP A 395 -10.29 29.63 -1.02
CA ASP A 395 -10.97 30.50 -0.05
C ASP A 395 -12.08 29.79 0.76
N MET A 396 -12.73 28.76 0.18
CA MET A 396 -13.77 27.99 0.86
C MET A 396 -13.18 26.93 1.78
N LEU A 397 -12.08 26.28 1.40
CA LEU A 397 -11.31 25.37 2.24
C LEU A 397 -10.81 26.12 3.48
N ASP A 398 -10.11 27.25 3.29
CA ASP A 398 -9.64 28.12 4.36
C ASP A 398 -10.78 28.48 5.31
N LYS A 399 -11.91 28.95 4.76
CA LYS A 399 -13.08 29.32 5.53
C LYS A 399 -13.68 28.15 6.31
N ASP A 400 -13.74 26.97 5.72
CA ASP A 400 -14.37 25.80 6.33
C ASP A 400 -13.53 25.21 7.46
N MET A 401 -12.19 25.32 7.32
CA MET A 401 -11.20 24.87 8.28
C MET A 401 -10.87 25.89 9.37
N ASP A 402 -11.12 27.18 9.15
CA ASP A 402 -10.77 28.27 10.07
C ASP A 402 -11.27 28.01 11.52
N ALA A 403 -10.32 27.74 12.42
CA ALA A 403 -10.58 27.53 13.84
C ALA A 403 -10.70 28.85 14.63
N GLY A 404 -10.44 29.99 14.00
CA GLY A 404 -10.40 31.32 14.61
C GLY A 404 -9.08 31.63 15.33
N GLU A 405 -8.99 32.80 15.98
CA GLU A 405 -7.80 33.19 16.74
C GLU A 405 -7.72 32.46 18.10
N ASN A 406 -6.58 31.85 18.40
CA ASN A 406 -6.31 31.11 19.65
C ASN A 406 -7.39 30.05 19.96
N PRO A 407 -7.65 29.09 19.06
CA PRO A 407 -8.56 28.01 19.36
C PRO A 407 -8.05 27.23 20.59
N GLU A 408 -8.98 26.71 21.39
CA GLU A 408 -8.65 25.55 22.24
C GLU A 408 -8.09 24.45 21.33
N THR A 409 -7.11 23.66 21.80
CA THR A 409 -6.51 22.58 21.01
C THR A 409 -7.61 21.73 20.39
N ARG A 410 -7.58 21.64 19.06
CA ARG A 410 -8.44 20.80 18.24
C ARG A 410 -7.56 19.81 17.52
N THR A 411 -8.18 18.71 17.12
CA THR A 411 -7.58 17.70 16.25
C THR A 411 -8.47 17.47 15.02
N VAL A 412 -9.59 18.21 14.96
CA VAL A 412 -10.57 18.19 13.88
C VAL A 412 -11.07 19.62 13.69
N ALA A 413 -10.98 20.11 12.46
CA ALA A 413 -11.44 21.44 12.07
C ALA A 413 -12.96 21.61 12.28
N PRO A 414 -13.46 22.85 12.50
CA PRO A 414 -14.86 23.11 12.90
C PRO A 414 -15.92 22.81 11.84
N GLY A 415 -15.60 22.87 10.55
CA GLY A 415 -16.60 22.73 9.48
C GLY A 415 -17.57 23.89 9.44
N ASN A 416 -17.05 25.10 9.22
CA ASN A 416 -17.84 26.34 9.23
C ASN A 416 -18.89 26.40 8.12
N ILE A 417 -18.74 25.64 7.03
CA ILE A 417 -19.68 25.60 5.90
C ILE A 417 -20.70 24.48 6.11
N ILE A 418 -21.93 24.84 6.50
CA ILE A 418 -22.96 23.85 6.85
C ILE A 418 -23.78 23.36 5.63
N PRO A 419 -24.29 22.11 5.63
CA PRO A 419 -25.07 21.55 4.51
C PRO A 419 -26.34 22.33 4.14
N THR A 420 -26.88 23.14 5.06
CA THR A 420 -28.09 23.93 4.86
C THR A 420 -27.82 25.36 4.37
N THR A 421 -26.59 25.66 3.95
CA THR A 421 -26.23 26.98 3.44
C THR A 421 -27.05 27.38 2.21
N THR A 422 -27.32 28.68 2.09
CA THR A 422 -27.95 29.30 0.93
C THR A 422 -26.97 30.09 0.08
N ASP A 423 -25.70 30.16 0.48
CA ASP A 423 -24.65 30.83 -0.30
C ASP A 423 -24.26 29.94 -1.50
N PRO A 424 -24.36 30.44 -2.75
CA PRO A 424 -24.04 29.64 -3.93
C PRO A 424 -22.60 29.14 -4.01
N ALA A 425 -21.62 29.88 -3.49
CA ALA A 425 -20.22 29.47 -3.50
C ALA A 425 -19.98 28.32 -2.50
N GLU A 426 -20.59 28.42 -1.32
CA GLU A 426 -20.56 27.34 -0.34
C GLU A 426 -21.27 26.07 -0.85
N GLN A 427 -22.38 26.22 -1.57
CA GLN A 427 -23.07 25.08 -2.20
C GLN A 427 -22.20 24.38 -3.27
N ALA A 428 -21.47 25.16 -4.08
CA ALA A 428 -20.55 24.62 -5.08
C ALA A 428 -19.39 23.87 -4.42
N TYR A 429 -18.82 24.43 -3.35
CA TYR A 429 -17.78 23.78 -2.56
C TYR A 429 -18.26 22.46 -1.93
N LEU A 430 -19.45 22.43 -1.33
CA LEU A 430 -20.00 21.19 -0.77
C LEU A 430 -20.27 20.13 -1.86
N ALA A 431 -20.65 20.54 -3.06
CA ALA A 431 -20.79 19.63 -4.20
C ALA A 431 -19.43 19.11 -4.68
N TYR A 432 -18.39 19.93 -4.67
CA TYR A 432 -17.01 19.51 -4.93
C TYR A 432 -16.57 18.47 -3.89
N LEU A 433 -16.73 18.76 -2.60
CA LEU A 433 -16.38 17.82 -1.54
C LEU A 433 -17.10 16.47 -1.70
N ASP A 434 -18.40 16.47 -2.02
CA ASP A 434 -19.16 15.23 -2.26
C ASP A 434 -18.65 14.46 -3.48
N ALA A 435 -18.22 15.16 -4.54
CA ALA A 435 -17.70 14.55 -5.75
C ALA A 435 -16.34 13.86 -5.55
N VAL A 436 -15.48 14.40 -4.66
CA VAL A 436 -14.14 13.84 -4.36
C VAL A 436 -14.13 12.81 -3.23
N MET A 437 -15.32 12.41 -2.75
CA MET A 437 -15.48 11.35 -1.75
C MET A 437 -15.15 9.95 -2.31
N ASP A 438 -15.14 9.76 -3.63
CA ASP A 438 -14.86 8.48 -4.32
C ASP A 438 -15.61 7.27 -3.73
N LYS A 439 -16.88 7.45 -3.35
CA LYS A 439 -17.73 6.40 -2.73
C LYS A 439 -17.75 5.11 -3.52
N ASP A 440 -17.81 5.22 -4.85
CA ASP A 440 -17.89 4.07 -5.75
C ASP A 440 -16.54 3.35 -5.92
N ALA A 441 -15.43 3.94 -5.45
CA ALA A 441 -14.11 3.32 -5.51
C ALA A 441 -13.86 2.36 -4.33
N VAL A 442 -14.63 2.46 -3.25
CA VAL A 442 -14.42 1.63 -2.05
C VAL A 442 -14.75 0.17 -2.36
N GLN A 443 -13.74 -0.70 -2.27
CA GLN A 443 -13.90 -2.14 -2.31
C GLN A 443 -14.20 -2.66 -0.90
N GLU A 444 -15.30 -3.40 -0.75
CA GLU A 444 -15.64 -4.03 0.53
C GLU A 444 -14.59 -5.09 0.92
N THR A 445 -14.16 -5.06 2.18
CA THR A 445 -13.25 -6.05 2.79
C THR A 445 -13.88 -6.69 4.02
N GLU A 446 -13.43 -7.88 4.41
CA GLU A 446 -13.91 -8.56 5.62
C GLU A 446 -13.06 -8.17 6.84
N GLY A 447 -13.46 -7.11 7.54
CA GLY A 447 -12.74 -6.62 8.73
C GLY A 447 -11.41 -5.97 8.35
N ASN A 448 -10.37 -6.16 9.16
CA ASN A 448 -9.05 -5.54 8.93
C ASN A 448 -8.13 -6.42 8.06
N THR A 449 -8.71 -7.27 7.21
CA THR A 449 -7.95 -8.13 6.30
C THR A 449 -8.55 -8.08 4.89
N ALA A 450 -7.73 -7.67 3.93
CA ALA A 450 -8.08 -7.69 2.51
C ALA A 450 -7.43 -8.92 1.84
N VAL A 451 -8.24 -9.91 1.45
CA VAL A 451 -7.74 -11.10 0.74
C VAL A 451 -7.86 -10.88 -0.76
N ASN A 452 -6.74 -10.98 -1.48
CA ASN A 452 -6.63 -10.75 -2.92
C ASN A 452 -7.39 -9.49 -3.39
N PRO A 453 -7.15 -8.31 -2.78
CA PRO A 453 -7.82 -7.10 -3.21
C PRO A 453 -7.52 -6.82 -4.67
N GLU A 454 -8.52 -6.34 -5.40
CA GLU A 454 -8.30 -5.86 -6.76
C GLU A 454 -7.86 -4.39 -6.79
N GLY A 455 -8.12 -3.65 -5.70
CA GLY A 455 -7.76 -2.25 -5.52
C GLY A 455 -6.49 -2.03 -4.70
N ILE A 456 -6.24 -0.77 -4.41
CA ILE A 456 -5.00 -0.25 -3.83
C ILE A 456 -5.27 0.27 -2.42
N LEU A 457 -4.34 0.01 -1.49
CA LEU A 457 -4.35 0.65 -0.18
C LEU A 457 -3.56 1.97 -0.22
N TYR A 458 -4.12 3.04 0.37
CA TYR A 458 -3.44 4.31 0.57
C TYR A 458 -3.25 4.58 2.06
N MET A 459 -2.08 5.10 2.43
CA MET A 459 -1.76 5.40 3.82
C MET A 459 -0.89 6.65 3.91
N THR A 460 -1.31 7.60 4.75
CA THR A 460 -0.58 8.81 5.09
C THR A 460 0.06 8.65 6.46
N ALA A 461 1.36 8.88 6.55
CA ALA A 461 2.04 8.97 7.83
C ALA A 461 1.88 10.38 8.46
N ASN A 462 1.69 10.42 9.78
CA ASN A 462 1.75 11.67 10.56
C ASN A 462 3.22 12.15 10.68
N SER A 463 3.40 13.38 11.18
CA SER A 463 4.73 13.90 11.54
C SER A 463 5.42 12.97 12.54
N SER A 464 6.65 12.58 12.22
CA SER A 464 7.47 11.65 13.01
C SER A 464 8.44 12.35 13.95
N SER A 465 8.73 13.62 13.76
CA SER A 465 9.48 14.45 14.72
C SER A 465 8.56 15.27 15.63
N GLY A 466 7.28 15.39 15.26
CA GLY A 466 6.37 16.32 15.88
C GLY A 466 6.74 17.78 15.67
N SER A 467 7.46 18.11 14.60
CA SER A 467 7.83 19.47 14.25
C SER A 467 6.63 20.33 13.85
N LYS A 468 5.54 19.70 13.38
CA LYS A 468 4.27 20.34 13.02
C LYS A 468 3.15 19.30 12.90
N TYR A 469 1.92 19.68 13.22
CA TYR A 469 0.70 18.89 13.01
C TYR A 469 -0.35 19.65 12.20
N TYR A 470 -1.26 18.92 11.56
CA TYR A 470 -2.48 19.46 10.97
C TYR A 470 -3.74 18.82 11.55
N ASP A 471 -4.79 19.64 11.61
CA ASP A 471 -6.13 19.20 11.99
C ASP A 471 -6.75 18.30 10.93
N LEU A 472 -7.50 17.28 11.38
CA LEU A 472 -8.32 16.48 10.47
C LEU A 472 -9.46 17.33 9.89
N VAL A 473 -9.81 17.06 8.63
CA VAL A 473 -10.94 17.76 8.01
C VAL A 473 -12.27 17.43 8.71
N PRO A 474 -13.23 18.36 8.78
CA PRO A 474 -14.50 18.17 9.50
C PRO A 474 -15.34 17.03 8.93
N ARG A 475 -15.27 16.82 7.61
CA ARG A 475 -16.03 15.78 6.90
C ARG A 475 -15.08 14.67 6.51
N MET A 476 -15.10 13.58 7.28
CA MET A 476 -14.35 12.36 6.97
C MET A 476 -14.76 11.83 5.60
N GLN A 477 -13.78 11.59 4.73
CA GLN A 477 -14.03 11.08 3.40
C GLN A 477 -14.45 9.62 3.44
N THR A 478 -15.30 9.20 2.49
CA THR A 478 -15.88 7.85 2.53
C THR A 478 -14.88 6.74 2.23
N TYR A 479 -13.74 7.08 1.63
CA TYR A 479 -12.64 6.14 1.41
C TYR A 479 -11.73 5.96 2.63
N ILE A 480 -11.89 6.72 3.71
CA ILE A 480 -11.03 6.60 4.89
C ILE A 480 -11.58 5.49 5.80
N ALA A 481 -10.76 4.47 6.07
CA ALA A 481 -11.05 3.43 7.04
C ALA A 481 -10.74 3.90 8.46
N ASN A 482 -9.58 4.54 8.64
CA ASN A 482 -9.17 5.13 9.91
C ASN A 482 -8.35 6.42 9.70
N ARG A 483 -8.46 7.36 10.63
CA ARG A 483 -7.66 8.60 10.66
C ARG A 483 -7.42 9.03 12.10
N TRP A 484 -6.28 9.65 12.37
CA TRP A 484 -5.88 9.98 13.72
C TRP A 484 -4.98 11.22 13.78
N GLN A 485 -5.26 12.10 14.75
CA GLN A 485 -4.40 13.20 15.16
C GLN A 485 -4.64 13.51 16.65
N GLU A 486 -3.58 13.60 17.44
CA GLU A 486 -3.60 14.13 18.82
C GLU A 486 -2.30 14.89 19.15
N ASP A 487 -1.64 15.46 18.15
CA ASP A 487 -0.39 16.21 18.28
C ASP A 487 0.75 15.39 18.91
N VAL A 488 0.81 14.09 18.59
CA VAL A 488 1.88 13.18 19.03
C VAL A 488 2.59 12.61 17.81
N PRO A 489 3.93 12.52 17.82
CA PRO A 489 4.66 11.87 16.75
C PRO A 489 4.26 10.40 16.63
N THR A 490 4.19 9.89 15.40
CA THR A 490 3.83 8.49 15.13
C THR A 490 4.86 7.82 14.24
N TYR A 491 4.89 6.49 14.30
CA TYR A 491 5.61 5.65 13.35
C TYR A 491 4.79 4.40 13.05
N SER A 492 5.07 3.76 11.91
CA SER A 492 4.48 2.47 11.56
C SER A 492 5.55 1.41 11.42
N VAL A 493 5.24 0.19 11.83
CA VAL A 493 6.00 -1.02 11.50
C VAL A 493 5.22 -1.73 10.40
N ILE A 494 5.89 -1.97 9.27
CA ILE A 494 5.32 -2.68 8.13
C ILE A 494 6.07 -3.97 7.93
N ASP A 495 5.35 -5.09 8.01
CA ASP A 495 5.85 -6.44 7.80
C ASP A 495 5.41 -6.95 6.42
N ILE A 496 6.34 -7.51 5.65
CA ILE A 496 6.09 -8.07 4.33
C ILE A 496 6.66 -9.48 4.25
N ASP A 497 5.84 -10.43 3.81
CA ASP A 497 6.30 -11.74 3.40
C ASP A 497 5.79 -12.07 1.99
N ASP A 498 5.86 -13.34 1.60
CA ASP A 498 5.43 -13.83 0.30
C ASP A 498 3.93 -13.69 0.00
N ASP A 499 3.12 -13.66 1.04
CA ASP A 499 1.67 -13.74 0.99
C ASP A 499 1.00 -12.63 1.80
N SER A 500 1.73 -11.85 2.62
CA SER A 500 1.16 -10.82 3.47
C SER A 500 1.91 -9.48 3.46
N PHE A 501 1.14 -8.40 3.60
CA PHE A 501 1.59 -7.04 3.89
C PHE A 501 0.80 -6.54 5.10
N THR A 502 1.46 -6.29 6.22
CA THR A 502 0.80 -5.95 7.50
C THR A 502 1.29 -4.61 8.03
N ILE A 503 0.36 -3.76 8.46
CA ILE A 503 0.63 -2.44 9.03
C ILE A 503 0.29 -2.43 10.51
N ASN A 504 1.17 -1.88 11.33
CA ASN A 504 0.89 -1.50 12.70
C ASN A 504 1.40 -0.08 12.98
N THR A 505 0.54 0.82 13.44
CA THR A 505 0.88 2.23 13.68
C THR A 505 0.78 2.61 15.14
N TYR A 506 1.78 3.32 15.66
CA TYR A 506 1.93 3.64 17.07
C TYR A 506 2.19 5.11 17.33
N ARG A 507 1.71 5.61 18.47
CA ARG A 507 2.07 6.91 19.03
C ARG A 507 3.28 6.79 19.96
N THR A 508 4.12 7.81 19.98
CA THR A 508 5.43 7.75 20.67
C THR A 508 5.40 8.06 22.16
N ASP A 509 4.37 8.75 22.67
CA ASP A 509 4.28 9.14 24.08
C ASP A 509 3.96 7.96 25.02
N ASN A 510 3.12 7.01 24.58
CA ASN A 510 2.69 5.88 25.42
C ASN A 510 2.80 4.50 24.74
N ASP A 511 3.32 4.44 23.49
CA ASP A 511 3.49 3.23 22.68
C ASP A 511 2.19 2.45 22.37
N GLU A 512 1.02 3.09 22.55
CA GLU A 512 -0.26 2.49 22.15
C GLU A 512 -0.44 2.52 20.62
N ALA A 513 -1.19 1.53 20.11
CA ALA A 513 -1.59 1.53 18.72
C ALA A 513 -2.67 2.60 18.48
N ILE A 514 -2.58 3.32 17.35
CA ILE A 514 -3.57 4.33 16.95
C ILE A 514 -4.56 3.84 15.89
N ASP A 515 -4.30 2.64 15.35
CA ASP A 515 -5.16 1.90 14.44
C ASP A 515 -5.10 0.42 14.80
N ASP A 516 -6.13 -0.32 14.41
CA ASP A 516 -6.05 -1.77 14.38
C ASP A 516 -5.02 -2.22 13.34
N THR A 517 -4.39 -3.37 13.59
CA THR A 517 -3.57 -4.04 12.59
C THR A 517 -4.37 -4.30 11.32
N PHE A 518 -3.87 -3.81 10.18
CA PHE A 518 -4.45 -4.07 8.86
C PHE A 518 -3.52 -4.94 8.03
N THR A 519 -4.07 -5.95 7.36
CA THR A 519 -3.29 -6.89 6.53
C THR A 519 -3.89 -7.05 5.15
N ILE A 520 -3.06 -6.94 4.11
CA ILE A 520 -3.37 -7.47 2.78
C ILE A 520 -2.81 -8.89 2.72
N VAL A 521 -3.63 -9.85 2.32
CA VAL A 521 -3.21 -11.23 2.09
C VAL A 521 -3.35 -11.55 0.60
N LYS A 522 -2.24 -11.88 -0.04
CA LYS A 522 -2.23 -12.52 -1.36
C LYS A 522 -2.22 -14.02 -1.15
N THR A 523 -3.29 -14.67 -1.59
CA THR A 523 -3.33 -16.13 -1.62
C THR A 523 -3.35 -16.59 -3.05
N ASP A 524 -2.75 -17.75 -3.31
CA ASP A 524 -2.91 -18.51 -4.55
C ASP A 524 -4.35 -19.05 -4.66
N GLU A 525 -5.38 -18.20 -4.61
CA GLU A 525 -6.78 -18.61 -4.77
C GLU A 525 -7.03 -19.22 -6.15
N ASP A 526 -6.19 -18.91 -7.14
CA ASP A 526 -6.16 -19.57 -8.45
C ASP A 526 -5.61 -21.00 -8.40
N ALA A 527 -4.99 -21.44 -7.30
CA ALA A 527 -4.48 -22.80 -7.15
C ALA A 527 -5.63 -23.78 -6.90
N ILE A 528 -6.29 -24.19 -7.98
CA ILE A 528 -6.99 -25.47 -7.99
C ILE A 528 -5.98 -26.61 -7.73
N PRO A 529 -6.33 -27.64 -6.95
CA PRO A 529 -5.39 -28.73 -6.64
C PRO A 529 -5.15 -29.66 -7.85
N PHE A 530 -5.75 -29.35 -9.00
CA PHE A 530 -5.85 -30.24 -10.15
C PHE A 530 -4.65 -30.14 -11.07
N THR A 531 -3.77 -31.13 -10.99
CA THR A 531 -2.54 -31.21 -11.80
C THR A 531 -2.79 -31.45 -13.30
N ASP A 532 -4.00 -31.85 -13.67
CA ASP A 532 -4.43 -32.11 -15.05
C ASP A 532 -5.16 -30.92 -15.69
N VAL A 533 -5.11 -29.75 -15.06
CA VAL A 533 -5.71 -28.51 -15.54
C VAL A 533 -4.60 -27.47 -15.71
N SER A 534 -4.16 -27.28 -16.96
CA SER A 534 -3.12 -26.31 -17.32
C SER A 534 -3.65 -24.88 -17.20
N LYS A 535 -2.85 -23.95 -16.65
CA LYS A 535 -3.17 -22.50 -16.60
C LYS A 535 -3.51 -21.92 -17.98
N ASP A 536 -2.85 -22.41 -19.03
CA ASP A 536 -3.11 -21.99 -20.42
C ASP A 536 -4.33 -22.64 -21.09
N ALA A 537 -5.07 -23.52 -20.40
CA ALA A 537 -6.22 -24.21 -20.99
C ALA A 537 -7.40 -23.24 -21.14
N TRP A 538 -8.14 -23.31 -22.26
CA TRP A 538 -9.33 -22.47 -22.50
C TRP A 538 -10.43 -22.60 -21.44
N TYR A 539 -10.37 -23.66 -20.63
CA TYR A 539 -11.32 -23.95 -19.55
C TYR A 539 -10.73 -23.69 -18.16
N TYR A 540 -9.51 -23.16 -18.03
CA TYR A 540 -8.85 -22.96 -16.74
C TYR A 540 -9.73 -22.16 -15.78
N ASP A 541 -10.08 -20.93 -16.16
CA ASP A 541 -10.92 -20.01 -15.36
C ASP A 541 -12.27 -20.65 -15.00
N ALA A 542 -12.85 -21.40 -15.95
CA ALA A 542 -14.11 -22.09 -15.71
C ALA A 542 -13.98 -23.20 -14.66
N VAL A 543 -12.84 -23.91 -14.61
CA VAL A 543 -12.57 -24.94 -13.60
C VAL A 543 -12.26 -24.31 -12.25
N VAL A 544 -11.47 -23.23 -12.22
CA VAL A 544 -11.19 -22.44 -11.01
C VAL A 544 -12.51 -21.94 -10.41
N ASN A 545 -13.33 -21.25 -11.21
CA ASN A 545 -14.63 -20.75 -10.80
C ASN A 545 -15.54 -21.87 -10.29
N ALA A 546 -15.62 -22.99 -11.02
CA ALA A 546 -16.45 -24.13 -10.64
C ALA A 546 -16.01 -24.80 -9.32
N TYR A 547 -14.70 -24.84 -9.05
CA TYR A 547 -14.14 -25.40 -7.83
C TYR A 547 -14.35 -24.48 -6.63
N GLN A 548 -13.98 -23.20 -6.75
CA GLN A 548 -14.13 -22.19 -5.70
C GLN A 548 -15.60 -22.00 -5.27
N ASN A 549 -16.53 -21.99 -6.24
CA ASN A 549 -17.97 -21.92 -5.97
C ASN A 549 -18.57 -23.26 -5.48
N LYS A 550 -17.73 -24.28 -5.22
CA LYS A 550 -18.13 -25.61 -4.74
C LYS A 550 -19.16 -26.30 -5.64
N LEU A 551 -19.22 -25.93 -6.92
CA LEU A 551 -20.09 -26.51 -7.93
C LEU A 551 -19.59 -27.90 -8.34
N PHE A 552 -18.27 -28.00 -8.53
CA PHE A 552 -17.58 -29.23 -8.88
C PHE A 552 -16.66 -29.67 -7.74
N SER A 553 -16.61 -30.98 -7.51
CA SER A 553 -15.46 -31.63 -6.88
C SER A 553 -14.54 -32.23 -7.93
N GLY A 554 -13.27 -32.43 -7.58
CA GLY A 554 -12.35 -33.25 -8.36
C GLY A 554 -12.84 -34.70 -8.48
N MET A 555 -12.31 -35.41 -9.48
CA MET A 555 -12.41 -36.88 -9.57
C MET A 555 -11.49 -37.56 -8.55
N SER A 556 -10.47 -36.85 -8.08
CA SER A 556 -9.64 -37.12 -6.91
C SER A 556 -9.24 -35.79 -6.25
N GLU A 557 -8.43 -35.83 -5.20
CA GLU A 557 -7.86 -34.63 -4.59
C GLU A 557 -7.06 -33.78 -5.58
N THR A 558 -6.40 -34.40 -6.57
CA THR A 558 -5.49 -33.70 -7.50
C THR A 558 -5.85 -33.83 -8.98
N THR A 559 -7.04 -34.34 -9.31
CA THR A 559 -7.46 -34.58 -10.69
C THR A 559 -8.88 -34.06 -10.93
N PHE A 560 -9.04 -33.16 -11.90
CA PHE A 560 -10.34 -32.67 -12.33
C PHE A 560 -10.98 -33.57 -13.39
N GLY A 561 -10.21 -34.11 -14.34
CA GLY A 561 -10.65 -34.89 -15.49
C GLY A 561 -11.39 -34.05 -16.55
N PRO A 562 -10.78 -33.01 -17.15
CA PRO A 562 -11.48 -32.04 -18.01
C PRO A 562 -12.14 -32.66 -19.24
N ASP A 563 -11.54 -33.70 -19.83
CA ASP A 563 -12.03 -34.38 -21.03
C ASP A 563 -13.03 -35.52 -20.75
N ILE A 564 -13.27 -35.85 -19.47
CA ILE A 564 -14.23 -36.89 -19.11
C ILE A 564 -15.64 -36.42 -19.46
N THR A 565 -16.39 -37.27 -20.15
CA THR A 565 -17.80 -37.02 -20.46
C THR A 565 -18.65 -37.03 -19.19
N MET A 566 -19.47 -36.00 -18.99
CA MET A 566 -20.37 -35.94 -17.84
C MET A 566 -21.54 -36.90 -17.97
N SER A 567 -21.84 -37.58 -16.86
CA SER A 567 -23.06 -38.36 -16.72
C SER A 567 -24.23 -37.46 -16.29
N ARG A 568 -25.46 -37.94 -16.47
CA ARG A 568 -26.68 -37.26 -15.99
C ARG A 568 -26.66 -37.05 -14.48
N GLY A 569 -26.17 -38.02 -13.71
CA GLY A 569 -26.01 -37.91 -12.26
C GLY A 569 -25.00 -36.81 -11.87
N MET A 570 -23.85 -36.73 -12.57
CA MET A 570 -22.89 -35.65 -12.37
C MET A 570 -23.49 -34.28 -12.66
N PHE A 571 -24.23 -34.14 -13.77
CA PHE A 571 -24.80 -32.85 -14.15
C PHE A 571 -25.85 -32.35 -13.14
N VAL A 572 -26.73 -33.25 -12.68
CA VAL A 572 -27.73 -32.91 -11.66
C VAL A 572 -27.08 -32.64 -10.30
N GLN A 573 -26.00 -33.32 -9.94
CA GLN A 573 -25.23 -32.98 -8.75
C GLN A 573 -24.68 -31.56 -8.79
N VAL A 574 -24.17 -31.11 -9.94
CA VAL A 574 -23.65 -29.74 -10.10
C VAL A 574 -24.77 -28.71 -9.92
N LEU A 575 -25.95 -28.94 -10.50
CA LEU A 575 -27.12 -28.07 -10.29
C LEU A 575 -27.60 -28.05 -8.84
N TYR A 576 -27.53 -29.20 -8.14
CA TYR A 576 -27.86 -29.30 -6.72
C TYR A 576 -26.84 -28.56 -5.84
N SER A 577 -25.55 -28.66 -6.14
CA SER A 577 -24.51 -27.85 -5.49
C SER A 577 -24.74 -26.36 -5.69
N MET A 578 -25.06 -25.94 -6.92
CA MET A 578 -25.40 -24.55 -7.24
C MET A 578 -26.60 -24.03 -6.42
N ALA A 579 -27.58 -24.89 -6.16
CA ALA A 579 -28.76 -24.54 -5.35
C ALA A 579 -28.48 -24.52 -3.83
N GLY A 580 -27.22 -24.71 -3.40
CA GLY A 580 -26.85 -24.73 -1.98
C GLY A 580 -27.12 -26.05 -1.26
N LYS A 581 -27.28 -27.15 -2.01
CA LYS A 581 -27.56 -28.50 -1.49
C LYS A 581 -28.72 -28.54 -0.47
N PRO A 582 -29.93 -28.06 -0.83
CA PRO A 582 -31.06 -28.00 0.08
C PRO A 582 -31.46 -29.39 0.58
N GLU A 583 -31.87 -29.49 1.85
CA GLU A 583 -32.28 -30.76 2.44
C GLU A 583 -33.41 -31.43 1.65
N VAL A 584 -33.28 -32.74 1.44
CA VAL A 584 -34.28 -33.59 0.79
C VAL A 584 -34.74 -34.69 1.71
N SER A 585 -36.02 -35.05 1.62
CA SER A 585 -36.62 -36.13 2.42
C SER A 585 -37.48 -37.04 1.55
N GLY A 586 -37.83 -38.23 2.06
CA GLY A 586 -38.65 -39.21 1.34
C GLY A 586 -37.88 -40.31 0.61
N GLU A 587 -38.64 -41.28 0.08
CA GLU A 587 -38.10 -42.46 -0.62
C GLU A 587 -37.64 -42.11 -2.05
N MET A 588 -36.63 -42.83 -2.54
CA MET A 588 -36.13 -42.67 -3.91
C MET A 588 -37.14 -43.25 -4.92
N ALA A 589 -37.56 -42.42 -5.88
CA ALA A 589 -38.54 -42.82 -6.90
C ALA A 589 -37.96 -43.69 -8.04
N PHE A 590 -36.63 -43.73 -8.18
CA PHE A 590 -35.94 -44.44 -9.27
C PHE A 590 -35.23 -45.70 -8.78
N THR A 591 -35.44 -46.81 -9.48
CA THR A 591 -34.92 -48.13 -9.12
C THR A 591 -33.42 -48.30 -9.37
N ASP A 592 -32.81 -47.42 -10.17
CA ASP A 592 -31.40 -47.42 -10.54
C ASP A 592 -30.56 -46.35 -9.81
N VAL A 593 -31.12 -45.75 -8.76
CA VAL A 593 -30.41 -44.84 -7.85
C VAL A 593 -30.47 -45.42 -6.45
N LYS A 594 -29.30 -45.71 -5.87
CA LYS A 594 -29.21 -46.27 -4.52
C LYS A 594 -29.11 -45.17 -3.48
N THR A 595 -29.53 -45.46 -2.25
CA THR A 595 -29.52 -44.49 -1.15
C THR A 595 -28.13 -43.99 -0.77
N ASP A 596 -27.09 -44.78 -1.03
CA ASP A 596 -25.68 -44.49 -0.77
C ASP A 596 -24.92 -43.94 -2.00
N ASP A 597 -25.59 -43.78 -3.14
CA ASP A 597 -24.99 -43.10 -4.30
C ASP A 597 -24.75 -41.62 -3.97
N TRP A 598 -23.56 -41.10 -4.27
CA TRP A 598 -23.19 -39.71 -3.97
C TRP A 598 -24.08 -38.64 -4.63
N TYR A 599 -24.80 -38.99 -5.71
CA TYR A 599 -25.78 -38.13 -6.38
C TYR A 599 -27.24 -38.40 -5.94
N CYS A 600 -27.48 -39.30 -4.99
CA CYS A 600 -28.84 -39.70 -4.57
C CYS A 600 -29.69 -38.49 -4.21
N ASP A 601 -29.18 -37.63 -3.32
CA ASP A 601 -29.92 -36.45 -2.85
C ASP A 601 -30.14 -35.43 -3.96
N ALA A 602 -29.15 -35.24 -4.85
CA ALA A 602 -29.30 -34.37 -6.00
C ALA A 602 -30.41 -34.86 -6.95
N VAL A 603 -30.51 -36.17 -7.18
CA VAL A 603 -31.57 -36.76 -8.00
C VAL A 603 -32.94 -36.61 -7.32
N LYS A 604 -33.04 -36.82 -6.00
CA LYS A 604 -34.29 -36.57 -5.25
C LYS A 604 -34.71 -35.11 -5.37
N TRP A 605 -33.79 -34.20 -5.11
CA TRP A 605 -34.03 -32.76 -5.19
C TRP A 605 -34.56 -32.37 -6.58
N ALA A 606 -33.90 -32.85 -7.63
CA ALA A 606 -34.27 -32.52 -8.99
C ALA A 606 -35.63 -33.09 -9.38
N GLU A 607 -35.99 -34.28 -8.90
CA GLU A 607 -37.30 -34.88 -9.13
C GLU A 607 -38.41 -34.12 -8.38
N GLN A 608 -38.22 -33.89 -7.08
CA GLN A 608 -39.19 -33.21 -6.21
C GLN A 608 -39.49 -31.77 -6.66
N ASN A 609 -38.48 -31.09 -7.20
CA ASN A 609 -38.64 -29.74 -7.72
C ASN A 609 -39.11 -29.69 -9.18
N GLY A 610 -39.29 -30.84 -9.84
CA GLY A 610 -39.69 -30.93 -11.25
C GLY A 610 -38.62 -30.41 -12.22
N ILE A 611 -37.35 -30.48 -11.81
CA ILE A 611 -36.18 -30.11 -12.62
C ILE A 611 -35.82 -31.24 -13.57
N ALA A 612 -35.81 -32.48 -13.08
CA ALA A 612 -35.47 -33.65 -13.88
C ALA A 612 -36.56 -34.73 -13.79
N ALA A 613 -36.88 -35.35 -14.92
CA ALA A 613 -37.73 -36.53 -14.99
C ALA A 613 -36.89 -37.78 -15.32
N GLY A 614 -37.42 -38.95 -14.96
CA GLY A 614 -36.82 -40.24 -15.32
C GLY A 614 -36.84 -40.51 -16.82
N THR A 615 -36.05 -41.51 -17.24
CA THR A 615 -35.92 -41.92 -18.65
C THR A 615 -36.95 -42.97 -19.07
N GLY A 616 -37.87 -43.35 -18.19
CA GLY A 616 -38.84 -44.44 -18.39
C GLY A 616 -38.54 -45.66 -17.50
N ASP A 617 -39.49 -46.60 -17.42
CA ASP A 617 -39.38 -47.88 -16.68
C ASP A 617 -38.93 -47.75 -15.20
N GLY A 618 -39.27 -46.64 -14.54
CA GLY A 618 -38.86 -46.38 -13.17
C GLY A 618 -37.36 -46.11 -13.00
N LYS A 619 -36.68 -45.60 -14.04
CA LYS A 619 -35.23 -45.31 -14.04
C LYS A 619 -34.91 -43.83 -14.26
N PHE A 620 -33.80 -43.38 -13.68
CA PHE A 620 -33.21 -42.06 -13.90
C PHE A 620 -32.07 -42.08 -14.94
N SER A 621 -31.39 -43.22 -15.08
CA SER A 621 -30.17 -43.42 -15.86
C SER A 621 -29.01 -42.50 -15.43
N PRO A 622 -28.58 -42.52 -14.15
CA PRO A 622 -27.58 -41.57 -13.63
C PRO A 622 -26.21 -41.69 -14.32
N ASN A 623 -25.85 -42.88 -14.80
CA ASN A 623 -24.57 -43.16 -15.45
C ASN A 623 -24.57 -42.94 -16.96
N ALA A 624 -25.73 -42.64 -17.56
CA ALA A 624 -25.79 -42.29 -18.98
C ALA A 624 -25.18 -40.90 -19.20
N SER A 625 -24.43 -40.72 -20.30
CA SER A 625 -23.89 -39.42 -20.67
C SER A 625 -24.99 -38.39 -20.88
N VAL A 626 -24.79 -37.17 -20.38
CA VAL A 626 -25.72 -36.06 -20.62
C VAL A 626 -25.41 -35.43 -21.97
N THR A 627 -26.43 -35.25 -22.80
CA THR A 627 -26.28 -34.49 -24.05
C THR A 627 -26.40 -32.98 -23.79
N ARG A 628 -25.84 -32.18 -24.69
CA ARG A 628 -25.93 -30.72 -24.64
C ARG A 628 -27.37 -30.21 -24.62
N GLU A 629 -28.27 -30.81 -25.40
CA GLU A 629 -29.70 -30.43 -25.39
C GLU A 629 -30.42 -30.83 -24.09
N GLN A 630 -29.98 -31.89 -23.42
CA GLN A 630 -30.48 -32.26 -22.09
C GLN A 630 -29.99 -31.29 -21.01
N ALA A 631 -28.72 -30.88 -21.06
CA ALA A 631 -28.17 -29.87 -20.16
C ALA A 631 -28.95 -28.56 -20.25
N ALA A 632 -29.22 -28.08 -21.47
CA ALA A 632 -30.02 -26.87 -21.71
C ALA A 632 -31.41 -26.97 -21.07
N ALA A 633 -32.09 -28.10 -21.25
CA ALA A 633 -33.43 -28.33 -20.70
C ALA A 633 -33.44 -28.32 -19.17
N LEU A 634 -32.47 -29.00 -18.54
CA LEU A 634 -32.35 -29.03 -17.08
C LEU A 634 -32.04 -27.64 -16.51
N MET A 635 -31.09 -26.90 -17.10
CA MET A 635 -30.78 -25.53 -16.66
C MET A 635 -31.97 -24.57 -16.82
N LYS A 636 -32.73 -24.68 -17.91
CA LYS A 636 -33.95 -23.88 -18.10
C LYS A 636 -34.96 -24.16 -16.99
N LYS A 637 -35.13 -25.42 -16.58
CA LYS A 637 -36.01 -25.77 -15.46
C LYS A 637 -35.53 -25.20 -14.13
N VAL A 638 -34.23 -25.22 -13.87
CA VAL A 638 -33.66 -24.56 -12.69
C VAL A 638 -33.93 -23.06 -12.70
N ALA A 639 -33.66 -22.38 -13.82
CA ALA A 639 -33.93 -20.95 -13.97
C ALA A 639 -35.42 -20.60 -13.76
N GLU A 640 -36.33 -21.37 -14.36
CA GLU A 640 -37.78 -21.24 -14.14
C GLU A 640 -38.15 -21.37 -12.65
N LYS A 641 -37.52 -22.30 -11.92
CA LYS A 641 -37.78 -22.52 -10.48
C LYS A 641 -37.20 -21.43 -9.59
N MET A 642 -36.11 -20.80 -10.03
CA MET A 642 -35.53 -19.62 -9.38
C MET A 642 -36.31 -18.33 -9.70
N GLY A 643 -37.38 -18.40 -10.50
CA GLY A 643 -38.15 -17.22 -10.90
C GLY A 643 -37.45 -16.31 -11.91
N LYS A 644 -36.42 -16.81 -12.60
CA LYS A 644 -35.65 -16.05 -13.59
C LYS A 644 -36.38 -16.00 -14.93
N ASP A 645 -36.16 -14.92 -15.68
CA ASP A 645 -36.76 -14.77 -17.01
C ASP A 645 -36.15 -15.77 -18.00
N THR A 646 -37.00 -16.62 -18.56
CA THR A 646 -36.62 -17.60 -19.58
C THR A 646 -37.34 -17.38 -20.91
N SER A 647 -37.72 -16.13 -21.21
CA SER A 647 -38.44 -15.73 -22.43
C SER A 647 -37.55 -15.44 -23.64
N ALA A 648 -36.25 -15.17 -23.45
CA ALA A 648 -35.31 -14.88 -24.53
C ALA A 648 -35.16 -16.06 -25.51
N ARG A 649 -35.13 -15.79 -26.82
CA ARG A 649 -35.01 -16.82 -27.87
C ARG A 649 -34.03 -16.39 -28.95
N ALA A 650 -33.06 -17.25 -29.26
CA ALA A 650 -32.14 -17.05 -30.36
C ALA A 650 -32.68 -17.73 -31.62
N ASP A 651 -32.44 -17.12 -32.78
CA ASP A 651 -32.63 -17.79 -34.06
C ASP A 651 -31.56 -18.88 -34.24
N LEU A 652 -32.01 -20.13 -34.18
CA LEU A 652 -31.13 -21.29 -34.35
C LEU A 652 -30.83 -21.59 -35.82
N SER A 653 -31.52 -20.97 -36.78
CA SER A 653 -31.36 -21.25 -38.22
C SER A 653 -29.93 -20.98 -38.74
N LYS A 654 -29.17 -20.13 -38.03
CA LYS A 654 -27.76 -19.86 -38.30
C LYS A 654 -26.84 -21.08 -38.08
N TYR A 655 -27.31 -22.10 -37.36
CA TYR A 655 -26.54 -23.32 -37.11
C TYR A 655 -26.90 -24.41 -38.11
N THR A 656 -25.87 -24.97 -38.74
CA THR A 656 -25.99 -26.01 -39.79
C THR A 656 -26.65 -27.29 -39.30
N ASP A 657 -26.63 -27.54 -37.99
CA ASP A 657 -27.17 -28.73 -37.34
C ASP A 657 -28.40 -28.45 -36.46
N ALA A 658 -29.04 -27.30 -36.62
CA ALA A 658 -30.25 -26.93 -35.86
C ALA A 658 -31.41 -27.94 -36.02
N ASN A 659 -31.47 -28.62 -37.17
CA ASN A 659 -32.46 -29.68 -37.42
C ASN A 659 -32.23 -30.95 -36.56
N ARG A 660 -31.08 -31.08 -35.89
CA ARG A 660 -30.78 -32.18 -34.97
C ARG A 660 -31.27 -31.92 -33.55
N VAL A 661 -31.66 -30.68 -33.22
CA VAL A 661 -32.27 -30.37 -31.92
C VAL A 661 -33.61 -31.09 -31.83
N SER A 662 -33.76 -31.92 -30.82
CA SER A 662 -35.01 -32.66 -30.58
C SER A 662 -36.16 -31.69 -30.30
N ASP A 663 -37.38 -32.00 -30.75
CA ASP A 663 -38.53 -31.08 -30.65
C ASP A 663 -38.78 -30.59 -29.21
N TRP A 664 -38.63 -31.47 -28.23
CA TRP A 664 -38.79 -31.16 -26.81
C TRP A 664 -37.70 -30.23 -26.24
N ALA A 665 -36.54 -30.12 -26.90
CA ALA A 665 -35.39 -29.34 -26.45
C ALA A 665 -35.27 -27.99 -27.17
N LYS A 666 -36.01 -27.76 -28.27
CA LYS A 666 -35.91 -26.55 -29.10
C LYS A 666 -36.03 -25.25 -28.29
N ASP A 667 -37.01 -25.21 -27.40
CA ASP A 667 -37.26 -24.06 -26.54
C ASP A 667 -36.08 -23.77 -25.59
N ALA A 668 -35.56 -24.82 -24.95
CA ALA A 668 -34.46 -24.69 -24.01
C ALA A 668 -33.12 -24.36 -24.67
N VAL A 669 -32.83 -24.97 -25.83
CA VAL A 669 -31.61 -24.68 -26.59
C VAL A 669 -31.66 -23.25 -27.17
N SER A 670 -32.82 -22.80 -27.64
CA SER A 670 -33.00 -21.42 -28.13
C SER A 670 -32.83 -20.39 -27.02
N TRP A 671 -33.35 -20.67 -25.82
CA TRP A 671 -33.12 -19.83 -24.64
C TRP A 671 -31.66 -19.80 -24.21
N ALA A 672 -31.03 -20.97 -24.02
CA ALA A 672 -29.64 -21.04 -23.57
C ALA A 672 -28.67 -20.37 -24.55
N ALA A 673 -28.96 -20.41 -25.85
CA ALA A 673 -28.18 -19.70 -26.86
C ALA A 673 -28.42 -18.19 -26.84
N ALA A 674 -29.64 -17.72 -26.54
CA ALA A 674 -29.95 -16.29 -26.42
C ALA A 674 -29.29 -15.66 -25.21
N SER A 675 -29.28 -16.38 -24.08
CA SER A 675 -28.72 -15.95 -22.81
C SER A 675 -27.20 -16.12 -22.72
N GLY A 676 -26.51 -16.53 -23.80
CA GLY A 676 -25.06 -16.76 -23.80
C GLY A 676 -24.58 -18.00 -23.01
N ILE A 677 -25.46 -18.66 -22.25
CA ILE A 677 -25.18 -19.85 -21.44
C ILE A 677 -24.55 -20.97 -22.27
N MET A 678 -25.11 -21.22 -23.47
CA MET A 678 -24.58 -22.21 -24.40
C MET A 678 -24.20 -21.58 -25.72
N THR A 679 -22.90 -21.59 -26.02
CA THR A 679 -22.38 -21.28 -27.34
C THR A 679 -22.25 -22.55 -28.19
N GLY A 680 -22.23 -22.38 -29.51
CA GLY A 680 -21.93 -23.48 -30.43
C GLY A 680 -20.56 -24.08 -30.16
N THR A 681 -20.35 -25.35 -30.52
CA THR A 681 -19.02 -25.99 -30.48
C THR A 681 -18.12 -25.54 -31.65
N GLY A 682 -18.65 -24.67 -32.52
CA GLY A 682 -17.96 -23.95 -33.58
C GLY A 682 -18.84 -22.78 -34.01
N THR A 683 -18.36 -21.96 -34.96
CA THR A 683 -19.06 -20.75 -35.42
C THR A 683 -20.43 -21.02 -36.05
N THR A 684 -20.65 -22.21 -36.60
CA THR A 684 -21.90 -22.61 -37.28
C THR A 684 -22.49 -23.95 -36.81
N THR A 685 -22.09 -24.46 -35.63
CA THR A 685 -22.49 -25.79 -35.14
C THR A 685 -22.84 -25.79 -33.65
N LEU A 686 -24.02 -26.31 -33.27
CA LEU A 686 -24.50 -26.42 -31.88
C LEU A 686 -24.09 -27.71 -31.18
N SER A 687 -24.04 -28.81 -31.93
CA SER A 687 -23.83 -30.18 -31.45
C SER A 687 -24.85 -30.63 -30.38
N PRO A 688 -26.17 -30.51 -30.61
CA PRO A 688 -27.19 -30.66 -29.55
C PRO A 688 -27.25 -32.08 -28.95
N ARG A 689 -26.99 -33.11 -29.75
CA ARG A 689 -27.00 -34.52 -29.32
C ARG A 689 -25.62 -35.04 -28.91
N SER A 690 -24.59 -34.21 -28.95
CA SER A 690 -23.26 -34.60 -28.48
C SER A 690 -23.22 -34.55 -26.96
N ASN A 691 -22.41 -35.42 -26.37
CA ASN A 691 -22.15 -35.40 -24.95
C ASN A 691 -21.27 -34.20 -24.58
N ALA A 692 -21.40 -33.68 -23.37
CA ALA A 692 -20.57 -32.61 -22.84
C ALA A 692 -19.46 -33.17 -21.93
N THR A 693 -18.24 -32.65 -22.06
CA THR A 693 -17.14 -32.96 -21.13
C THR A 693 -17.26 -32.13 -19.84
N ARG A 694 -16.54 -32.53 -18.78
CA ARG A 694 -16.49 -31.78 -17.52
C ARG A 694 -16.02 -30.33 -17.72
N ALA A 695 -14.99 -30.10 -18.54
CA ALA A 695 -14.53 -28.76 -18.90
C ALA A 695 -15.62 -27.93 -19.61
N GLN A 696 -16.33 -28.54 -20.57
CA GLN A 696 -17.43 -27.85 -21.27
C GLN A 696 -18.58 -27.52 -20.34
N VAL A 697 -18.90 -28.38 -19.38
CA VAL A 697 -19.95 -28.09 -18.41
C VAL A 697 -19.50 -27.06 -17.38
N ALA A 698 -18.24 -27.08 -16.92
CA ALA A 698 -17.72 -26.02 -16.05
C ALA A 698 -17.88 -24.64 -16.73
N GLN A 699 -17.52 -24.53 -18.01
CA GLN A 699 -17.72 -23.31 -18.79
C GLN A 699 -19.20 -22.91 -18.92
N ILE A 700 -20.08 -23.89 -19.20
CA ILE A 700 -21.52 -23.65 -19.30
C ILE A 700 -22.09 -23.17 -17.96
N MET A 701 -21.65 -23.77 -16.85
CA MET A 701 -22.11 -23.44 -15.50
C MET A 701 -21.62 -22.07 -15.03
N MET A 702 -20.38 -21.71 -15.34
CA MET A 702 -19.86 -20.36 -15.06
C MET A 702 -20.76 -19.29 -15.71
N ARG A 703 -21.05 -19.44 -17.01
CA ARG A 703 -21.96 -18.54 -17.75
C ARG A 703 -23.40 -18.63 -17.25
N PHE A 704 -23.85 -19.82 -16.85
CA PHE A 704 -25.18 -20.00 -16.31
C PHE A 704 -25.34 -19.21 -15.01
N CYS A 705 -24.42 -19.37 -14.07
CA CYS A 705 -24.39 -18.63 -12.80
C CYS A 705 -24.39 -17.12 -13.05
N GLU A 706 -23.56 -16.61 -13.97
CA GLU A 706 -23.58 -15.19 -14.37
C GLU A 706 -24.93 -14.74 -14.92
N ALA A 707 -25.53 -15.52 -15.82
CA ALA A 707 -26.81 -15.19 -16.45
C ALA A 707 -28.01 -15.25 -15.49
N VAL A 708 -27.87 -15.94 -14.35
CA VAL A 708 -28.93 -16.07 -13.34
C VAL A 708 -28.59 -15.46 -11.98
N LYS A 709 -27.51 -14.68 -11.87
CA LYS A 709 -27.37 -13.69 -10.79
C LYS A 709 -28.59 -12.75 -10.82
#